data_AF-K2BBY4-F1
#
_entry.id   AF-K2BBY4-F1
#
_cell.length_a   1.000
_cell.length_b   1.000
_cell.length_c   1.000
_cell.angle_alpha   90.00
_cell.angle_beta   90.00
_cell.angle_gamma   90.00
#
_symmetry.space_group_name_H-M   'P 1'
#
loop_
_entity.id
_entity.type
_entity.pdbx_description
1 polymer ?
#
loop_
_entity_poly.entity_id
_entity_poly.type
_entity_poly.pdbx_seq_one_letter_code
_entity_poly.pdbx_strand_id
1 'polypeptide(L)'
;MPALGQVTLIEKMIKFIEIDRCEEISEKEKADLREGLCFGFSVVYSYMNSVEKLSWWMELLTAMSYWDEKAESLDAEVIASGALSIGEKEKKHLEIEKEKSNGRTQIPHAVAKANPTSYYNLFRRIVNYVLFNHAGKMQIKVDKLNQLNFLKINSPFEAGVDVKSVVKITYSTTISGHFEKSDLNHLLQAVIFQKKPICRISSLNHACSIRYQENQWFFYDPDHTDGEVICNNKNDLINKIYGRLGKDLKITLCDLGHNMNALLENFYNEYQIFLAKNPVSFMADFGLLQIVLHNQNELSTLIASAKTNKNIAIALSSALTKQNEEDDTVLHIMPLHASSQLKQLIDLAKTNQNVAAALANALTKQNKSENTALHEIAIFDKDRLAELINLAKTNSIVANALSDALIKQNGEGETPLHNMMVYMMIWNKPTLLINLIELAEANPMIATALAVALVMEDNANVIILDKIKNHFPQILDKLKTLSKNNGDIQILIESALKCNEMKYDSVRQLPPMFQKKLYAPLVTQKAISIRDKFELTRFMKSRLFSHETKFDCLVFLEKSGCLQDIIRNIWKNNRKTRYSLFNPTKTQAVYRMLQEIDKRADMSPDSRVLHKLNCIHYGIVGEHNVFTEIFPIDFLNDVCIPPISDSIR
;
A
#
# COMPACT_ATOMS: atom_id res chain seq x y z
N MET A 1 0.31 -4.67 36.38
CA MET A 1 0.40 -5.84 35.48
C MET A 1 1.22 -5.41 34.26
N PRO A 2 2.05 -6.28 33.67
CA PRO A 2 2.76 -5.97 32.43
C PRO A 2 1.75 -5.65 31.34
N ALA A 3 2.15 -4.79 30.40
CA ALA A 3 1.31 -4.48 29.26
C ALA A 3 1.16 -5.73 28.38
N LEU A 4 -0.10 -6.11 28.12
CA LEU A 4 -0.48 -7.12 27.12
C LEU A 4 -0.57 -6.51 25.71
N GLY A 5 -0.09 -5.28 25.54
CA GLY A 5 -0.12 -4.58 24.26
C GLY A 5 0.68 -5.34 23.21
N GLN A 6 0.15 -5.38 22.00
CA GLN A 6 0.70 -6.13 20.86
C GLN A 6 2.18 -5.87 20.68
N VAL A 7 2.62 -4.61 20.71
CA VAL A 7 4.02 -4.22 20.53
C VAL A 7 4.93 -5.02 21.46
N THR A 8 4.62 -5.09 22.75
CA THR A 8 5.40 -5.86 23.72
C THR A 8 5.41 -7.34 23.36
N LEU A 9 4.25 -7.93 23.05
CA LEU A 9 4.14 -9.35 22.70
C LEU A 9 4.90 -9.67 21.39
N ILE A 10 4.86 -8.78 20.40
CA ILE A 10 5.59 -8.92 19.13
C ILE A 10 7.09 -8.91 19.38
N GLU A 11 7.62 -7.97 20.18
CA GLU A 11 9.06 -7.94 20.46
C GLU A 11 9.51 -9.23 21.19
N LYS A 12 8.69 -9.78 22.10
CA LYS A 12 8.96 -11.10 22.70
C LYS A 12 8.95 -12.21 21.66
N MET A 13 8.00 -12.21 20.73
CA MET A 13 7.92 -13.19 19.64
C MET A 13 9.12 -13.09 18.69
N ILE A 14 9.51 -11.88 18.28
CA ILE A 14 10.71 -11.62 17.48
C ILE A 14 11.93 -12.20 18.19
N LYS A 15 12.09 -11.88 19.48
CA LYS A 15 13.25 -12.34 20.24
C LYS A 15 13.29 -13.85 20.38
N PHE A 16 12.14 -14.50 20.61
CA PHE A 16 12.04 -15.95 20.61
C PHE A 16 12.43 -16.55 19.25
N ILE A 17 11.96 -15.99 18.13
CA ILE A 17 12.29 -16.48 16.78
C ILE A 17 13.79 -16.39 16.52
N GLU A 18 14.45 -15.30 16.94
CA GLU A 18 15.90 -15.15 16.80
C GLU A 18 16.68 -16.24 17.57
N ILE A 19 16.22 -16.54 18.80
CA ILE A 19 16.84 -17.59 19.62
C ILE A 19 16.58 -18.97 19.03
N ASP A 20 15.35 -19.28 18.60
CA ASP A 20 14.97 -20.59 18.04
C ASP A 20 15.68 -20.87 16.70
N ARG A 21 15.89 -19.84 15.88
CA ARG A 21 16.65 -19.95 14.62
C ARG A 21 18.17 -19.87 14.79
N CYS A 22 18.64 -19.48 15.97
CA CYS A 22 20.04 -19.12 16.22
C CYS A 22 20.56 -18.06 15.22
N GLU A 23 19.71 -17.13 14.77
CA GLU A 23 20.00 -16.13 13.75
C GLU A 23 19.17 -14.85 14.00
N GLU A 24 19.77 -13.68 13.78
CA GLU A 24 19.03 -12.41 13.82
C GLU A 24 18.11 -12.30 12.60
N ILE A 25 16.82 -12.05 12.84
CA ILE A 25 15.89 -11.83 11.72
C ILE A 25 16.12 -10.45 11.09
N SER A 26 15.96 -10.36 9.77
CA SER A 26 16.20 -9.09 9.07
C SER A 26 15.26 -7.98 9.54
N GLU A 27 15.68 -6.71 9.45
CA GLU A 27 14.81 -5.56 9.80
C GLU A 27 13.52 -5.52 8.98
N LYS A 28 13.56 -6.01 7.74
CA LYS A 28 12.36 -6.19 6.91
C LYS A 28 11.40 -7.21 7.53
N GLU A 29 11.90 -8.38 7.94
CA GLU A 29 11.07 -9.40 8.60
C GLU A 29 10.54 -8.91 9.95
N LYS A 30 11.33 -8.17 10.74
CA LYS A 30 10.86 -7.50 11.96
C LYS A 30 9.74 -6.51 11.67
N ALA A 31 9.88 -5.69 10.62
CA ALA A 31 8.84 -4.75 10.19
C ALA A 31 7.56 -5.49 9.76
N ASP A 32 7.68 -6.54 8.96
CA ASP A 32 6.56 -7.37 8.51
C ASP A 32 5.85 -8.05 9.70
N LEU A 33 6.57 -8.48 10.73
CA LEU A 33 5.99 -9.03 11.97
C LEU A 33 5.28 -7.95 12.80
N ARG A 34 5.86 -6.76 12.90
CA ARG A 34 5.24 -5.63 13.61
C ARG A 34 3.94 -5.18 12.94
N GLU A 35 3.84 -5.34 11.62
CA GLU A 35 2.69 -4.94 10.83
C GLU A 35 1.67 -6.09 10.70
N GLY A 36 0.49 -5.94 11.32
CA GLY A 36 -0.65 -6.81 11.05
C GLY A 36 -0.79 -8.07 11.91
N LEU A 37 0.02 -8.29 12.95
CA LEU A 37 -0.26 -9.37 13.91
C LEU A 37 -1.58 -9.18 14.67
N CYS A 38 -2.15 -7.97 14.68
CA CYS A 38 -3.50 -7.68 15.18
C CYS A 38 -4.56 -8.60 14.56
N PHE A 39 -4.42 -8.96 13.28
CA PHE A 39 -5.31 -9.89 12.60
C PHE A 39 -5.23 -11.30 13.20
N GLY A 40 -4.01 -11.80 13.45
CA GLY A 40 -3.81 -13.10 14.08
C GLY A 40 -4.31 -13.12 15.52
N PHE A 41 -3.94 -12.11 16.32
CA PHE A 41 -4.37 -11.99 17.72
C PHE A 41 -5.89 -11.89 17.87
N SER A 42 -6.56 -11.07 17.05
CA SER A 42 -8.02 -10.92 17.12
C SER A 42 -8.77 -12.21 16.78
N VAL A 43 -8.32 -12.94 15.76
CA VAL A 43 -8.90 -14.23 15.38
C VAL A 43 -8.67 -15.29 16.46
N VAL A 44 -7.44 -15.42 16.95
CA VAL A 44 -7.12 -16.42 17.99
C VAL A 44 -7.86 -16.11 19.28
N TYR A 45 -7.93 -14.86 19.72
CA TYR A 45 -8.72 -14.45 20.88
C TYR A 45 -10.19 -14.88 20.73
N SER A 46 -10.80 -14.60 19.57
CA SER A 46 -12.21 -14.92 19.35
C SER A 46 -12.46 -16.42 19.24
N TYR A 47 -11.51 -17.13 18.63
CA TYR A 47 -11.51 -18.58 18.58
C TYR A 47 -11.45 -19.19 19.99
N MET A 48 -10.51 -18.75 20.82
CA MET A 48 -10.35 -19.26 22.18
C MET A 48 -11.60 -18.98 23.02
N ASN A 49 -12.32 -17.87 22.78
CA ASN A 49 -13.64 -17.65 23.35
C ASN A 49 -14.68 -18.68 22.85
N SER A 50 -14.72 -18.96 21.55
CA SER A 50 -15.63 -19.92 20.93
C SER A 50 -15.48 -21.33 21.52
N VAL A 51 -14.25 -21.76 21.81
CA VAL A 51 -13.95 -23.08 22.39
C VAL A 51 -13.74 -23.08 23.91
N GLU A 52 -14.14 -21.99 24.58
CA GLU A 52 -14.10 -21.87 26.05
C GLU A 52 -12.69 -21.98 26.68
N LYS A 53 -11.67 -21.60 25.91
CA LYS A 53 -10.25 -21.55 26.32
C LYS A 53 -9.69 -20.13 26.44
N LEU A 54 -10.56 -19.11 26.47
CA LEU A 54 -10.11 -17.71 26.51
C LEU A 54 -9.29 -17.38 27.76
N SER A 55 -9.69 -17.84 28.95
CA SER A 55 -8.92 -17.59 30.18
C SER A 55 -7.51 -18.16 30.09
N TRP A 56 -7.38 -19.39 29.57
CA TRP A 56 -6.09 -20.02 29.31
C TRP A 56 -5.26 -19.18 28.32
N TRP A 57 -5.87 -18.73 27.23
CA TRP A 57 -5.18 -17.87 26.26
C TRP A 57 -4.65 -16.57 26.90
N MET A 58 -5.45 -15.89 27.72
CA MET A 58 -5.03 -14.65 28.39
C MET A 58 -3.92 -14.88 29.42
N GLU A 59 -3.96 -16.00 30.15
CA GLU A 59 -2.87 -16.41 31.05
C GLU A 59 -1.57 -16.66 30.28
N LEU A 60 -1.66 -17.30 29.11
CA LEU A 60 -0.48 -17.54 28.26
C LEU A 60 0.14 -16.23 27.75
N LEU A 61 -0.67 -15.29 27.25
CA LEU A 61 -0.15 -13.98 26.82
C LEU A 61 0.48 -13.22 27.99
N THR A 62 -0.11 -13.33 29.17
CA THR A 62 0.43 -12.74 30.40
C THR A 62 1.79 -13.35 30.74
N ALA A 63 1.91 -14.68 30.76
CA ALA A 63 3.19 -15.35 31.00
C ALA A 63 4.23 -14.93 29.97
N MET A 64 3.87 -14.89 28.68
CA MET A 64 4.74 -14.44 27.60
C MET A 64 5.28 -13.02 27.84
N SER A 65 4.44 -12.10 28.33
CA SER A 65 4.87 -10.73 28.61
C SER A 65 5.91 -10.61 29.74
N TYR A 66 5.98 -11.60 30.64
CA TYR A 66 6.94 -11.64 31.75
C TYR A 66 8.26 -12.33 31.40
N TRP A 67 8.37 -12.99 30.25
CA TRP A 67 9.61 -13.65 29.84
C TRP A 67 10.76 -12.66 29.74
N ASP A 68 11.94 -13.01 30.26
CA ASP A 68 13.09 -12.11 30.40
C ASP A 68 13.97 -12.01 29.14
N GLU A 69 13.50 -12.57 28.01
CA GLU A 69 14.16 -12.52 26.69
C GLU A 69 15.48 -13.30 26.60
N LYS A 70 15.77 -14.17 27.57
CA LYS A 70 16.99 -14.98 27.60
C LYS A 70 16.76 -16.40 27.11
N ALA A 71 17.76 -16.96 26.43
CA ALA A 71 17.68 -18.32 25.91
C ALA A 71 17.61 -19.35 27.05
N GLU A 72 18.35 -19.12 28.13
CA GLU A 72 18.45 -20.04 29.27
C GLU A 72 17.15 -20.14 30.06
N SER A 73 16.28 -19.12 29.98
CA SER A 73 14.98 -19.12 30.65
C SER A 73 13.87 -19.79 29.82
N LEU A 74 14.14 -20.18 28.56
CA LEU A 74 13.14 -20.85 27.71
C LEU A 74 12.74 -22.22 28.24
N ASP A 75 13.62 -22.89 28.97
CA ASP A 75 13.33 -24.17 29.63
C ASP A 75 12.61 -24.02 30.97
N ALA A 76 12.49 -22.79 31.49
CA ALA A 76 11.79 -22.55 32.74
C ALA A 76 10.30 -22.90 32.61
N GLU A 77 9.77 -23.54 33.66
CA GLU A 77 8.37 -23.96 33.71
C GLU A 77 7.43 -22.78 33.93
N VAL A 78 6.39 -22.73 33.11
CA VAL A 78 5.26 -21.82 33.22
C VAL A 78 4.05 -22.63 33.67
N ILE A 79 3.46 -22.22 34.80
CA ILE A 79 2.20 -22.77 35.29
C ILE A 79 1.08 -21.85 34.81
N ALA A 80 0.44 -22.22 33.69
CA ALA A 80 -0.84 -21.63 33.31
C ALA A 80 -1.96 -22.40 34.03
N SER A 81 -2.65 -21.74 34.96
CA SER A 81 -3.73 -22.32 35.79
C SER A 81 -4.90 -22.86 34.98
N GLY A 82 -5.06 -22.42 33.72
CA GLY A 82 -6.01 -22.94 32.74
C GLY A 82 -5.64 -24.31 32.18
N ALA A 83 -5.40 -25.31 33.03
CA ALA A 83 -5.36 -26.69 32.58
C ALA A 83 -6.68 -27.00 31.86
N LEU A 84 -6.61 -27.55 30.63
CA LEU A 84 -7.73 -28.08 29.85
C LEU A 84 -8.79 -28.70 30.78
N SER A 85 -9.81 -27.93 31.16
CA SER A 85 -11.03 -28.53 31.69
C SER A 85 -11.64 -29.21 30.47
N ILE A 86 -11.37 -30.51 30.35
CA ILE A 86 -12.08 -31.43 29.47
C ILE A 86 -13.55 -31.01 29.57
N GLY A 87 -14.11 -30.51 28.47
CA GLY A 87 -15.43 -29.85 28.50
C GLY A 87 -16.47 -30.82 29.07
N GLU A 88 -17.54 -30.34 29.69
CA GLU A 88 -18.59 -31.22 30.26
C GLU A 88 -19.11 -32.28 29.27
N LYS A 89 -19.05 -31.99 27.96
CA LYS A 89 -19.33 -32.94 26.88
C LYS A 89 -18.31 -34.07 26.75
N GLU A 90 -17.01 -33.79 26.84
CA GLU A 90 -15.97 -34.83 26.86
C GLU A 90 -15.97 -35.59 28.19
N LYS A 91 -16.30 -34.93 29.30
CA LYS A 91 -16.57 -35.59 30.59
C LYS A 91 -17.70 -36.61 30.46
N LYS A 92 -18.82 -36.23 29.85
CA LYS A 92 -19.94 -37.16 29.56
C LYS A 92 -19.54 -38.28 28.60
N HIS A 93 -18.73 -37.99 27.57
CA HIS A 93 -18.30 -39.02 26.63
C HIS A 93 -17.36 -40.04 27.28
N LEU A 94 -16.45 -39.59 28.15
CA LEU A 94 -15.59 -40.43 28.99
C LEU A 94 -16.37 -41.18 30.08
N GLU A 95 -17.45 -40.60 30.62
CA GLU A 95 -18.36 -41.30 31.55
C GLU A 95 -19.16 -42.40 30.84
N ILE A 96 -19.63 -42.16 29.60
CA ILE A 96 -20.33 -43.16 28.78
C ILE A 96 -19.38 -44.30 28.34
N GLU A 97 -18.11 -44.01 28.07
CA GLU A 97 -17.11 -45.07 27.83
C GLU A 97 -16.75 -45.84 29.10
N LYS A 98 -16.73 -45.17 30.27
CA LYS A 98 -16.53 -45.81 31.58
C LYS A 98 -17.67 -46.74 31.97
N GLU A 99 -18.92 -46.41 31.64
CA GLU A 99 -20.06 -47.31 31.87
C GLU A 99 -19.99 -48.59 31.00
N LYS A 100 -19.28 -48.56 29.87
CA LYS A 100 -19.04 -49.74 29.03
C LYS A 100 -17.85 -50.60 29.48
N SER A 101 -16.94 -50.05 30.29
CA SER A 101 -15.82 -50.79 30.88
C SER A 101 -16.15 -51.19 32.32
N ASN A 102 -16.65 -52.42 32.51
CA ASN A 102 -17.04 -52.99 33.80
C ASN A 102 -16.07 -52.63 34.94
N GLY A 103 -16.62 -51.91 35.93
CA GLY A 103 -15.97 -51.30 37.08
C GLY A 103 -14.72 -51.96 37.64
N ARG A 104 -13.63 -51.19 37.66
CA ARG A 104 -12.70 -51.03 38.80
C ARG A 104 -11.64 -50.00 38.45
N THR A 105 -11.87 -48.76 38.84
CA THR A 105 -10.76 -47.82 39.09
C THR A 105 -11.24 -46.77 40.09
N GLN A 106 -10.59 -46.73 41.25
CA GLN A 106 -10.77 -45.68 42.24
C GLN A 106 -10.49 -44.33 41.60
N ILE A 107 -11.36 -43.36 41.87
CA ILE A 107 -11.22 -41.96 41.45
C ILE A 107 -10.06 -41.36 42.27
N PRO A 108 -8.97 -40.85 41.67
CA PRO A 108 -8.32 -39.71 42.26
C PRO A 108 -9.23 -38.51 41.95
N HIS A 109 -9.64 -37.77 42.97
CA HIS A 109 -10.02 -36.36 42.81
C HIS A 109 -8.79 -35.59 42.32
N ALA A 110 -8.40 -35.82 41.07
CA ALA A 110 -7.44 -34.99 40.38
C ALA A 110 -8.23 -33.79 39.87
N VAL A 111 -8.23 -32.72 40.65
CA VAL A 111 -8.10 -31.39 40.06
C VAL A 111 -7.01 -31.55 39.00
N ALA A 112 -7.34 -31.36 37.72
CA ALA A 112 -6.36 -31.48 36.65
C ALA A 112 -5.21 -30.54 37.01
N LYS A 113 -4.10 -31.08 37.52
CA LYS A 113 -2.91 -30.28 37.80
C LYS A 113 -2.53 -29.67 36.46
N ALA A 114 -2.42 -28.34 36.42
CA ALA A 114 -1.82 -27.65 35.30
C ALA A 114 -0.50 -28.36 34.97
N ASN A 115 -0.43 -29.00 33.79
CA ASN A 115 0.82 -29.58 33.33
C ASN A 115 1.76 -28.40 33.08
N PRO A 116 2.90 -28.32 33.79
CA PRO A 116 3.89 -27.28 33.53
C PRO A 116 4.27 -27.34 32.04
N THR A 117 4.33 -26.18 31.39
CA THR A 117 4.86 -26.07 30.03
C THR A 117 6.05 -25.12 30.05
N SER A 118 7.12 -25.45 29.34
CA SER A 118 8.26 -24.53 29.25
C SER A 118 7.90 -23.29 28.42
N TYR A 119 8.58 -22.17 28.66
CA TYR A 119 8.46 -20.98 27.80
C TYR A 119 8.68 -21.33 26.32
N TYR A 120 9.66 -22.19 26.02
CA TYR A 120 9.90 -22.67 24.64
C TYR A 120 8.65 -23.23 23.98
N ASN A 121 7.96 -24.15 24.66
CA ASN A 121 6.74 -24.78 24.13
C ASN A 121 5.57 -23.79 24.06
N LEU A 122 5.49 -22.85 25.01
CA LEU A 122 4.50 -21.79 25.04
C LEU A 122 4.66 -20.84 23.85
N PHE A 123 5.86 -20.31 23.63
CA PHE A 123 6.17 -19.43 22.51
C PHE A 123 5.94 -20.13 21.18
N ARG A 124 6.44 -21.36 21.02
CA ARG A 124 6.23 -22.14 19.80
C ARG A 124 4.74 -22.32 19.50
N ARG A 125 3.89 -22.52 20.50
CA ARG A 125 2.43 -22.58 20.31
C ARG A 125 1.88 -21.20 19.91
N ILE A 126 2.11 -20.16 20.69
CA ILE A 126 1.54 -18.82 20.43
C ILE A 126 1.97 -18.30 19.05
N VAL A 127 3.27 -18.35 18.76
CA VAL A 127 3.84 -17.92 17.48
C VAL A 127 3.20 -18.67 16.33
N ASN A 128 3.08 -20.00 16.43
CA ASN A 128 2.40 -20.77 15.39
C ASN A 128 0.93 -20.40 15.26
N TYR A 129 0.15 -20.27 16.34
CA TYR A 129 -1.27 -19.90 16.24
C TYR A 129 -1.46 -18.49 15.67
N VAL A 130 -0.68 -17.51 16.11
CA VAL A 130 -0.80 -16.11 15.69
C VAL A 130 -0.30 -15.94 14.25
N LEU A 131 0.90 -16.44 13.92
CA LEU A 131 1.44 -16.35 12.56
C LEU A 131 0.63 -17.18 11.56
N PHE A 132 0.12 -18.34 11.99
CA PHE A 132 -0.79 -19.12 11.14
C PHE A 132 -2.05 -18.31 10.83
N ASN A 133 -2.62 -17.59 11.79
CA ASN A 133 -3.82 -16.77 11.56
C ASN A 133 -3.51 -15.34 11.07
N HIS A 134 -2.24 -14.98 10.90
CA HIS A 134 -1.78 -13.74 10.29
C HIS A 134 -1.93 -13.85 8.76
N ALA A 135 -3.16 -13.66 8.29
CA ALA A 135 -3.48 -13.57 6.87
C ALA A 135 -3.02 -12.20 6.33
N GLY A 136 -1.70 -12.01 6.16
CA GLY A 136 -1.08 -10.73 5.82
C GLY A 136 0.18 -10.86 4.95
N LYS A 137 1.18 -9.99 5.20
CA LYS A 137 2.44 -9.92 4.43
C LYS A 137 3.31 -11.16 4.62
N MET A 138 3.27 -11.77 5.80
CA MET A 138 4.00 -12.98 6.10
C MET A 138 3.14 -14.21 5.82
N GLN A 139 3.32 -14.82 4.64
CA GLN A 139 2.67 -16.08 4.30
C GLN A 139 3.53 -17.28 4.72
N ILE A 140 3.04 -18.09 5.65
CA ILE A 140 3.62 -19.40 5.93
C ILE A 140 3.25 -20.31 4.75
N LYS A 141 4.24 -20.63 3.91
CA LYS A 141 4.08 -21.58 2.81
C LYS A 141 3.92 -22.99 3.38
N VAL A 142 2.68 -23.36 3.70
CA VAL A 142 2.30 -24.75 3.96
C VAL A 142 1.54 -25.26 2.75
N ASP A 143 2.04 -26.32 2.12
CA ASP A 143 1.41 -26.92 0.94
C ASP A 143 -0.09 -27.15 1.19
N LYS A 144 -0.93 -26.59 0.32
CA LYS A 144 -2.41 -26.70 0.32
C LYS A 144 -3.17 -25.86 1.37
N LEU A 145 -2.50 -25.08 2.22
CA LEU A 145 -3.17 -24.14 3.14
C LEU A 145 -2.99 -22.70 2.66
N ASN A 146 -4.10 -22.01 2.40
CA ASN A 146 -4.10 -20.59 2.07
C ASN A 146 -4.64 -19.79 3.26
N GLN A 147 -3.76 -19.06 3.94
CA GLN A 147 -4.10 -18.32 5.16
C GLN A 147 -5.17 -17.24 4.95
N LEU A 148 -5.25 -16.69 3.72
CA LEU A 148 -6.29 -15.72 3.34
C LEU A 148 -7.70 -16.32 3.34
N ASN A 149 -7.81 -17.65 3.34
CA ASN A 149 -9.08 -18.37 3.27
C ASN A 149 -9.51 -18.99 4.60
N PHE A 150 -8.80 -18.82 5.72
CA PHE A 150 -9.12 -19.57 6.94
C PHE A 150 -10.50 -19.33 7.51
N LEU A 151 -11.01 -18.11 7.39
CA LEU A 151 -12.36 -17.77 7.83
C LEU A 151 -13.43 -18.08 6.76
N LYS A 152 -13.14 -18.90 5.74
CA LYS A 152 -14.12 -19.32 4.73
C LYS A 152 -14.72 -20.68 5.06
N ILE A 153 -15.92 -20.91 4.56
CA ILE A 153 -16.64 -22.18 4.74
C ILE A 153 -15.78 -23.36 4.25
N ASN A 154 -15.77 -24.45 5.02
CA ASN A 154 -14.97 -25.67 4.83
C ASN A 154 -13.46 -25.51 4.95
N SER A 155 -12.96 -24.30 5.25
CA SER A 155 -11.53 -24.13 5.48
C SER A 155 -11.10 -24.83 6.77
N PRO A 156 -9.96 -25.54 6.73
CA PRO A 156 -9.37 -26.12 7.92
C PRO A 156 -8.94 -24.99 8.88
N PHE A 157 -9.34 -25.09 10.14
CA PHE A 157 -9.07 -24.06 11.15
C PHE A 157 -8.17 -24.57 12.28
N GLU A 158 -8.44 -25.76 12.82
CA GLU A 158 -7.59 -26.43 13.83
C GLU A 158 -7.54 -27.94 13.59
N ALA A 159 -6.48 -28.61 14.03
CA ALA A 159 -6.51 -30.07 14.25
C ALA A 159 -7.54 -30.40 15.35
N GLY A 160 -8.40 -31.39 15.10
CA GLY A 160 -9.36 -31.88 16.08
C GLY A 160 -8.72 -32.81 17.12
N VAL A 161 -9.57 -33.31 18.03
CA VAL A 161 -9.17 -34.10 19.21
C VAL A 161 -8.40 -35.38 18.81
N ASP A 162 -8.83 -36.03 17.74
CA ASP A 162 -8.01 -37.01 17.06
C ASP A 162 -7.12 -36.29 16.06
N VAL A 163 -5.80 -36.53 16.08
CA VAL A 163 -4.80 -35.92 15.17
C VAL A 163 -5.15 -36.11 13.67
N LYS A 164 -6.11 -36.99 13.35
CA LYS A 164 -6.65 -37.25 12.02
C LYS A 164 -7.88 -36.42 11.64
N SER A 165 -8.52 -35.74 12.60
CA SER A 165 -9.69 -34.90 12.40
C SER A 165 -9.26 -33.43 12.29
N VAL A 166 -9.98 -32.64 11.50
CA VAL A 166 -9.71 -31.21 11.32
C VAL A 166 -11.01 -30.46 11.58
N VAL A 167 -11.00 -29.56 12.55
CA VAL A 167 -12.10 -28.63 12.80
C VAL A 167 -12.15 -27.65 11.64
N LYS A 168 -13.32 -27.51 11.03
CA LYS A 168 -13.55 -26.65 9.87
C LYS A 168 -14.57 -25.59 10.21
N ILE A 169 -14.46 -24.45 9.55
CA ILE A 169 -15.51 -23.43 9.55
C ILE A 169 -16.74 -24.01 8.84
N THR A 170 -17.85 -24.13 9.55
CA THR A 170 -19.11 -24.67 9.00
C THR A 170 -19.94 -23.59 8.32
N TYR A 171 -19.79 -22.34 8.78
CA TYR A 171 -20.45 -21.18 8.20
C TYR A 171 -19.60 -19.93 8.40
N SER A 172 -19.64 -19.03 7.43
CA SER A 172 -18.97 -17.74 7.51
C SER A 172 -19.75 -16.69 6.75
N THR A 173 -19.85 -15.50 7.35
CA THR A 173 -20.41 -14.32 6.70
C THR A 173 -19.50 -13.12 6.93
N THR A 174 -19.48 -12.20 5.97
CA THR A 174 -18.74 -10.95 6.06
C THR A 174 -19.61 -9.82 5.56
N ILE A 175 -19.61 -8.71 6.29
CA ILE A 175 -20.22 -7.45 5.90
C ILE A 175 -19.15 -6.37 5.92
N SER A 176 -19.28 -5.34 5.07
CA SER A 176 -18.28 -4.28 4.99
C SER A 176 -18.87 -3.01 4.40
N GLY A 177 -18.23 -1.87 4.69
CA GLY A 177 -18.69 -0.56 4.26
C GLY A 177 -18.47 0.48 5.35
N HIS A 178 -19.05 1.65 5.15
CA HIS A 178 -19.09 2.70 6.16
C HIS A 178 -20.35 2.55 7.01
N PHE A 179 -20.17 2.31 8.31
CA PHE A 179 -21.27 2.07 9.23
C PHE A 179 -21.51 3.26 10.15
N GLU A 180 -22.74 3.76 10.17
CA GLU A 180 -23.18 4.71 11.18
C GLU A 180 -23.56 4.01 12.49
N LYS A 181 -23.65 4.79 13.58
CA LYS A 181 -23.89 4.24 14.92
C LYS A 181 -25.20 3.47 15.00
N SER A 182 -26.23 3.94 14.28
CA SER A 182 -27.51 3.25 14.15
C SER A 182 -27.36 1.86 13.51
N ASP A 183 -26.50 1.73 12.51
CA ASP A 183 -26.29 0.50 11.76
C ASP A 183 -25.63 -0.54 12.68
N LEU A 184 -24.54 -0.17 13.36
CA LEU A 184 -23.86 -1.06 14.31
C LEU A 184 -24.75 -1.39 15.52
N ASN A 185 -25.54 -0.44 16.02
CA ASN A 185 -26.43 -0.70 17.15
C ASN A 185 -27.48 -1.77 16.82
N HIS A 186 -27.94 -1.81 15.56
CA HIS A 186 -28.89 -2.80 15.05
C HIS A 186 -28.23 -4.13 14.71
N LEU A 187 -27.09 -4.10 14.00
CA LEU A 187 -26.39 -5.30 13.53
C LEU A 187 -25.71 -6.08 14.67
N LEU A 188 -25.16 -5.38 15.67
CA LEU A 188 -24.49 -6.01 16.82
C LEU A 188 -25.52 -6.46 17.86
N GLN A 189 -26.20 -7.57 17.58
CA GLN A 189 -27.22 -8.14 18.46
C GLN A 189 -26.60 -9.14 19.44
N ALA A 190 -26.85 -8.96 20.75
CA ALA A 190 -26.29 -9.80 21.80
C ALA A 190 -26.58 -11.30 21.60
N VAL A 191 -27.76 -11.65 21.06
CA VAL A 191 -28.16 -13.05 20.77
C VAL A 191 -27.18 -13.78 19.84
N ILE A 192 -26.55 -13.06 18.90
CA ILE A 192 -25.54 -13.63 18.01
C ILE A 192 -24.27 -13.95 18.81
N PHE A 193 -23.81 -13.02 19.64
CA PHE A 193 -22.55 -13.13 20.36
C PHE A 193 -22.63 -14.03 21.60
N GLN A 194 -23.83 -14.27 22.15
CA GLN A 194 -24.08 -15.29 23.18
C GLN A 194 -23.74 -16.71 22.69
N LYS A 195 -23.76 -16.95 21.38
CA LYS A 195 -23.35 -18.22 20.77
C LYS A 195 -21.85 -18.33 20.53
N LYS A 196 -21.08 -17.32 20.95
CA LYS A 196 -19.61 -17.26 20.87
C LYS A 196 -19.07 -17.54 19.44
N PRO A 197 -19.55 -16.81 18.41
CA PRO A 197 -18.96 -16.92 17.08
C PRO A 197 -17.50 -16.46 17.11
N ILE A 198 -16.69 -16.93 16.18
CA ILE A 198 -15.43 -16.26 15.87
C ILE A 198 -15.79 -14.94 15.20
N CYS A 199 -15.53 -13.84 15.89
CA CYS A 199 -15.76 -12.48 15.42
C CYS A 199 -14.44 -11.75 15.19
N ARG A 200 -14.29 -11.20 14.00
CA ARG A 200 -13.26 -10.20 13.68
C ARG A 200 -13.93 -8.95 13.14
N ILE A 201 -13.58 -7.80 13.73
CA ILE A 201 -13.93 -6.48 13.23
C ILE A 201 -12.65 -5.75 12.86
N SER A 202 -12.55 -5.21 11.65
CA SER A 202 -11.30 -4.62 11.16
C SER A 202 -11.55 -3.38 10.32
N SER A 203 -10.58 -2.46 10.36
CA SER A 203 -10.40 -1.40 9.37
C SER A 203 -9.49 -1.92 8.25
N LEU A 204 -8.91 -1.04 7.43
CA LEU A 204 -7.92 -1.44 6.42
C LEU A 204 -6.61 -1.91 7.07
N ASN A 205 -6.23 -1.30 8.19
CA ASN A 205 -4.88 -1.41 8.75
C ASN A 205 -4.86 -2.07 10.14
N HIS A 206 -6.03 -2.30 10.75
CA HIS A 206 -6.12 -2.87 12.10
C HIS A 206 -7.29 -3.83 12.28
N ALA A 207 -7.17 -4.75 13.23
CA ALA A 207 -8.20 -5.73 13.55
C ALA A 207 -8.36 -5.94 15.06
N CYS A 208 -9.62 -5.98 15.49
CA CYS A 208 -10.05 -6.22 16.86
C CYS A 208 -11.06 -7.38 16.89
N SER A 209 -11.45 -7.78 18.09
CA SER A 209 -12.52 -8.75 18.32
C SER A 209 -13.50 -8.23 19.36
N ILE A 210 -14.73 -8.76 19.32
CA ILE A 210 -15.78 -8.46 20.29
C ILE A 210 -16.43 -9.77 20.74
N ARG A 211 -16.87 -9.79 22.00
CA ARG A 211 -17.70 -10.87 22.53
C ARG A 211 -18.75 -10.34 23.50
N TYR A 212 -19.71 -11.19 23.81
CA TYR A 212 -20.77 -10.91 24.78
C TYR A 212 -20.92 -12.10 25.73
N GLN A 213 -20.80 -11.85 27.03
CA GLN A 213 -20.94 -12.86 28.08
C GLN A 213 -21.50 -12.19 29.34
N GLU A 214 -22.31 -12.91 30.12
CA GLU A 214 -22.82 -12.42 31.42
C GLU A 214 -23.47 -11.03 31.35
N ASN A 215 -24.20 -10.78 30.26
CA ASN A 215 -24.84 -9.50 29.95
C ASN A 215 -23.89 -8.30 29.78
N GLN A 216 -22.62 -8.57 29.47
CA GLN A 216 -21.60 -7.56 29.24
C GLN A 216 -20.97 -7.71 27.86
N TRP A 217 -20.64 -6.57 27.26
CA TRP A 217 -19.87 -6.51 26.03
C TRP A 217 -18.39 -6.39 26.37
N PHE A 218 -17.55 -7.10 25.63
CA PHE A 218 -16.10 -7.03 25.75
C PHE A 218 -15.53 -6.63 24.41
N PHE A 219 -14.59 -5.69 24.43
CA PHE A 219 -13.85 -5.23 23.27
C PHE A 219 -12.39 -5.63 23.46
N TYR A 220 -11.88 -6.44 22.54
CA TYR A 220 -10.49 -6.85 22.54
C TYR A 220 -9.76 -6.17 21.39
N ASP A 221 -8.83 -5.30 21.75
CA ASP A 221 -7.91 -4.68 20.84
C ASP A 221 -6.50 -5.17 21.16
N PRO A 222 -5.85 -5.91 20.24
CA PRO A 222 -4.49 -6.38 20.43
C PRO A 222 -3.50 -5.28 20.83
N ASP A 223 -3.66 -4.05 20.33
CA ASP A 223 -2.75 -2.93 20.62
C ASP A 223 -3.02 -2.24 21.96
N HIS A 224 -4.11 -2.60 22.64
CA HIS A 224 -4.43 -2.02 23.94
C HIS A 224 -3.56 -2.65 25.02
N THR A 225 -2.93 -1.83 25.87
CA THR A 225 -2.00 -2.30 26.92
C THR A 225 -2.65 -3.24 27.93
N ASP A 226 -3.94 -3.06 28.18
CA ASP A 226 -4.72 -3.89 29.12
C ASP A 226 -5.37 -5.12 28.45
N GLY A 227 -5.20 -5.29 27.13
CA GLY A 227 -5.86 -6.34 26.35
C GLY A 227 -7.37 -6.12 26.22
N GLU A 228 -8.15 -7.02 26.80
CA GLU A 228 -9.61 -6.96 26.76
C GLU A 228 -10.17 -5.88 27.70
N VAL A 229 -11.13 -5.10 27.21
CA VAL A 229 -11.83 -4.08 28.00
C VAL A 229 -13.32 -4.38 28.08
N ILE A 230 -13.88 -4.30 29.29
CA ILE A 230 -15.32 -4.40 29.54
C ILE A 230 -15.99 -3.10 29.10
N CYS A 231 -17.09 -3.21 28.38
CA CYS A 231 -17.91 -2.08 27.94
C CYS A 231 -19.16 -1.98 28.81
N ASN A 232 -19.46 -0.78 29.29
CA ASN A 232 -20.61 -0.55 30.18
C ASN A 232 -21.96 -0.84 29.50
N ASN A 233 -22.02 -0.67 28.18
CA ASN A 233 -23.19 -0.93 27.35
C ASN A 233 -22.76 -1.01 25.87
N LYS A 234 -23.71 -1.28 24.97
CA LYS A 234 -23.43 -1.38 23.52
C LYS A 234 -22.95 -0.06 22.90
N ASN A 235 -23.42 1.09 23.40
CA ASN A 235 -22.96 2.39 22.89
C ASN A 235 -21.50 2.65 23.23
N ASP A 236 -21.05 2.24 24.40
CA ASP A 236 -19.64 2.29 24.81
C ASP A 236 -18.79 1.37 23.91
N LEU A 237 -19.27 0.15 23.62
CA LEU A 237 -18.63 -0.75 22.65
C LEU A 237 -18.47 -0.09 21.28
N ILE A 238 -19.53 0.49 20.71
CA ILE A 238 -19.48 1.14 19.39
C ILE A 238 -18.51 2.33 19.40
N ASN A 239 -18.51 3.12 20.48
CA ASN A 239 -17.57 4.24 20.61
C ASN A 239 -16.11 3.74 20.64
N LYS A 240 -15.83 2.62 21.32
CA LYS A 240 -14.49 1.99 21.32
C LYS A 240 -14.10 1.47 19.94
N ILE A 241 -15.04 0.81 19.23
CA ILE A 241 -14.84 0.38 17.83
C ILE A 241 -14.45 1.58 16.97
N TYR A 242 -15.21 2.68 17.01
CA TYR A 242 -14.90 3.87 16.20
C TYR A 242 -13.59 4.55 16.61
N GLY A 243 -13.30 4.62 17.91
CA GLY A 243 -12.06 5.21 18.40
C GLY A 243 -10.81 4.45 17.96
N ARG A 244 -10.93 3.16 17.62
CA ARG A 244 -9.80 2.32 17.20
C ARG A 244 -9.77 1.95 15.72
N LEU A 245 -10.92 1.72 15.12
CA LEU A 245 -11.05 1.22 13.74
C LEU A 245 -11.70 2.23 12.80
N GLY A 246 -12.25 3.33 13.31
CA GLY A 246 -13.06 4.25 12.52
C GLY A 246 -14.41 3.64 12.12
N LYS A 247 -15.03 4.20 11.07
CA LYS A 247 -16.35 3.80 10.58
C LYS A 247 -16.32 2.89 9.35
N ASP A 248 -15.18 2.85 8.66
CA ASP A 248 -14.98 2.06 7.45
C ASP A 248 -14.52 0.65 7.82
N LEU A 249 -15.50 -0.22 8.05
CA LEU A 249 -15.31 -1.48 8.74
C LEU A 249 -15.54 -2.67 7.81
N LYS A 250 -14.92 -3.78 8.21
CA LYS A 250 -15.25 -5.13 7.80
C LYS A 250 -15.56 -5.94 9.06
N ILE A 251 -16.68 -6.64 9.08
CA ILE A 251 -17.06 -7.53 10.17
C ILE A 251 -17.22 -8.93 9.60
N THR A 252 -16.40 -9.86 10.07
CA THR A 252 -16.46 -11.28 9.72
C THR A 252 -16.92 -12.07 10.93
N LEU A 253 -17.97 -12.90 10.75
CA LEU A 253 -18.46 -13.83 11.75
C LEU A 253 -18.39 -15.26 11.22
N CYS A 254 -17.86 -16.18 12.01
CA CYS A 254 -17.74 -17.58 11.64
C CYS A 254 -18.27 -18.52 12.73
N ASP A 255 -18.76 -19.68 12.28
CA ASP A 255 -19.18 -20.79 13.12
C ASP A 255 -18.28 -22.01 12.89
N LEU A 256 -18.00 -22.74 13.96
CA LEU A 256 -17.27 -24.01 14.00
C LEU A 256 -18.18 -25.23 14.19
N GLY A 257 -19.49 -25.06 14.01
CA GLY A 257 -20.48 -26.14 14.11
C GLY A 257 -21.45 -26.01 15.29
N HIS A 258 -21.61 -24.81 15.85
CA HIS A 258 -22.57 -24.53 16.94
C HIS A 258 -24.00 -24.30 16.43
N ASN A 259 -24.29 -24.67 15.18
CA ASN A 259 -25.59 -24.51 14.53
C ASN A 259 -26.05 -23.04 14.48
N MET A 260 -25.11 -22.14 14.14
CA MET A 260 -25.38 -20.69 14.07
C MET A 260 -25.83 -20.22 12.68
N ASN A 261 -25.94 -21.11 11.69
CA ASN A 261 -26.17 -20.77 10.29
C ASN A 261 -27.34 -19.78 10.11
N ALA A 262 -28.51 -20.08 10.71
CA ALA A 262 -29.69 -19.22 10.61
C ALA A 262 -29.49 -17.83 11.25
N LEU A 263 -28.74 -17.74 12.37
CA LEU A 263 -28.44 -16.46 13.02
C LEU A 263 -27.48 -15.61 12.19
N LEU A 264 -26.44 -16.24 11.62
CA LEU A 264 -25.46 -15.55 10.78
C LEU A 264 -26.04 -15.17 9.41
N GLU A 265 -26.93 -15.98 8.86
CA GLU A 265 -27.71 -15.64 7.67
C GLU A 265 -28.64 -14.45 7.95
N ASN A 266 -29.34 -14.45 9.08
CA ASN A 266 -30.16 -13.31 9.48
C ASN A 266 -29.33 -12.03 9.66
N PHE A 267 -28.16 -12.11 10.29
CA PHE A 267 -27.23 -10.99 10.41
C PHE A 267 -26.86 -10.39 9.05
N TYR A 268 -26.55 -11.24 8.07
CA TYR A 268 -26.23 -10.81 6.72
C TYR A 268 -27.45 -10.23 5.98
N ASN A 269 -28.62 -10.85 6.12
CA ASN A 269 -29.86 -10.36 5.53
C ASN A 269 -30.25 -8.97 6.06
N GLU A 270 -30.11 -8.74 7.37
CA GLU A 270 -30.27 -7.42 7.97
C GLU A 270 -29.32 -6.41 7.31
N TYR A 271 -28.03 -6.73 7.20
CA TYR A 271 -27.07 -5.88 6.49
C TYR A 271 -27.51 -5.56 5.05
N GLN A 272 -28.00 -6.54 4.28
CA GLN A 272 -28.52 -6.29 2.93
C GLN A 272 -29.71 -5.32 2.94
N ILE A 273 -30.60 -5.42 3.93
CA ILE A 273 -31.73 -4.48 4.09
C ILE A 273 -31.22 -3.06 4.33
N PHE A 274 -30.22 -2.88 5.21
CA PHE A 274 -29.63 -1.56 5.46
C PHE A 274 -28.91 -1.01 4.23
N LEU A 275 -28.13 -1.84 3.55
CA LEU A 275 -27.42 -1.46 2.33
C LEU A 275 -28.41 -1.03 1.23
N ALA A 276 -29.51 -1.75 1.05
CA ALA A 276 -30.54 -1.41 0.09
C ALA A 276 -31.28 -0.11 0.46
N LYS A 277 -31.51 0.13 1.75
CA LYS A 277 -32.20 1.34 2.25
C LYS A 277 -31.34 2.59 2.15
N ASN A 278 -30.06 2.49 2.49
CA ASN A 278 -29.13 3.62 2.58
C ASN A 278 -27.80 3.37 1.83
N PRO A 279 -27.80 3.03 0.54
CA PRO A 279 -26.58 2.63 -0.18
C PRO A 279 -25.51 3.72 -0.22
N VAL A 280 -25.92 4.99 -0.17
CA VAL A 280 -25.02 6.14 -0.16
C VAL A 280 -24.18 6.19 1.11
N SER A 281 -24.75 5.88 2.29
CA SER A 281 -24.00 5.94 3.55
C SER A 281 -22.92 4.87 3.60
N PHE A 282 -23.21 3.66 3.11
CA PHE A 282 -22.23 2.56 3.07
C PHE A 282 -21.02 2.81 2.16
N MET A 283 -21.16 3.69 1.17
CA MET A 283 -20.07 4.11 0.27
C MET A 283 -19.32 5.36 0.77
N ALA A 284 -19.74 5.96 1.89
CA ALA A 284 -19.05 7.13 2.44
C ALA A 284 -17.60 6.80 2.81
N ASP A 285 -16.76 7.84 2.90
CA ASP A 285 -15.33 7.71 3.27
C ASP A 285 -14.62 6.57 2.54
N PHE A 286 -14.11 5.57 3.25
CA PHE A 286 -13.46 4.39 2.66
C PHE A 286 -14.36 3.14 2.65
N GLY A 287 -15.66 3.31 2.89
CA GLY A 287 -16.63 2.21 2.86
C GLY A 287 -16.71 1.49 1.52
N LEU A 288 -16.66 2.22 0.39
CA LEU A 288 -16.62 1.58 -0.94
C LEU A 288 -15.36 0.72 -1.11
N LEU A 289 -14.22 1.15 -0.56
CA LEU A 289 -12.97 0.40 -0.62
C LEU A 289 -13.07 -0.91 0.17
N GLN A 290 -13.66 -0.86 1.37
CA GLN A 290 -13.97 -2.05 2.17
C GLN A 290 -14.91 -3.01 1.45
N ILE A 291 -15.88 -2.51 0.67
CA ILE A 291 -16.79 -3.32 -0.14
C ILE A 291 -16.03 -3.97 -1.31
N VAL A 292 -15.17 -3.25 -2.02
CA VAL A 292 -14.35 -3.77 -3.12
C VAL A 292 -13.46 -4.93 -2.67
N LEU A 293 -12.84 -4.79 -1.50
CA LEU A 293 -11.93 -5.80 -0.96
C LEU A 293 -12.63 -7.09 -0.51
N HIS A 294 -13.89 -7.01 -0.08
CA HIS A 294 -14.50 -8.09 0.71
C HIS A 294 -15.89 -8.54 0.28
N ASN A 295 -16.64 -7.72 -0.47
CA ASN A 295 -18.07 -7.89 -0.75
C ASN A 295 -18.41 -7.53 -2.21
N GLN A 296 -17.88 -8.33 -3.13
CA GLN A 296 -18.00 -8.12 -4.58
C GLN A 296 -19.46 -8.19 -5.10
N ASN A 297 -20.32 -8.98 -4.43
CA ASN A 297 -21.73 -9.09 -4.79
C ASN A 297 -22.47 -7.78 -4.49
N GLU A 298 -22.21 -7.19 -3.32
CA GLU A 298 -22.73 -5.90 -2.89
C GLU A 298 -22.25 -4.79 -3.80
N LEU A 299 -20.98 -4.81 -4.21
CA LEU A 299 -20.46 -3.89 -5.21
C LEU A 299 -21.25 -3.98 -6.53
N SER A 300 -21.55 -5.20 -6.97
CA SER A 300 -22.36 -5.41 -8.18
C SER A 300 -23.76 -4.82 -8.04
N THR A 301 -24.40 -5.01 -6.87
CA THR A 301 -25.71 -4.40 -6.54
C THR A 301 -25.63 -2.87 -6.56
N LEU A 302 -24.61 -2.27 -5.94
CA LEU A 302 -24.42 -0.82 -5.91
C LEU A 302 -24.21 -0.23 -7.31
N ILE A 303 -23.38 -0.88 -8.15
CA ILE A 303 -23.16 -0.47 -9.55
C ILE A 303 -24.45 -0.61 -10.36
N ALA A 304 -25.21 -1.69 -10.15
CA ALA A 304 -26.51 -1.87 -10.80
C ALA A 304 -27.52 -0.79 -10.40
N SER A 305 -27.61 -0.46 -9.11
CA SER A 305 -28.48 0.62 -8.61
C SER A 305 -28.05 1.99 -9.12
N ALA A 306 -26.75 2.24 -9.31
CA ALA A 306 -26.24 3.48 -9.88
C ALA A 306 -26.69 3.72 -11.35
N LYS A 307 -27.13 2.68 -12.08
CA LYS A 307 -27.68 2.84 -13.44
C LYS A 307 -28.99 3.62 -13.45
N THR A 308 -29.81 3.46 -12.41
CA THR A 308 -31.16 4.03 -12.35
C THR A 308 -31.32 5.10 -11.26
N ASN A 309 -30.38 5.18 -10.31
CA ASN A 309 -30.43 6.15 -9.22
C ASN A 309 -29.25 7.13 -9.28
N LYS A 310 -29.57 8.40 -9.57
CA LYS A 310 -28.57 9.49 -9.70
C LYS A 310 -27.78 9.73 -8.41
N ASN A 311 -28.42 9.64 -7.23
CA ASN A 311 -27.74 9.89 -5.96
C ASN A 311 -26.71 8.80 -5.66
N ILE A 312 -27.04 7.54 -5.96
CA ILE A 312 -26.10 6.41 -5.84
C ILE A 312 -24.95 6.59 -6.83
N ALA A 313 -25.23 6.98 -8.09
CA ALA A 313 -24.18 7.25 -9.07
C ALA A 313 -23.23 8.38 -8.63
N ILE A 314 -23.76 9.46 -8.02
CA ILE A 314 -22.94 10.56 -7.47
C ILE A 314 -22.10 10.08 -6.30
N ALA A 315 -22.67 9.32 -5.37
CA ALA A 315 -21.95 8.78 -4.22
C ALA A 315 -20.83 7.81 -4.66
N LEU A 316 -21.15 6.91 -5.59
CA LEU A 316 -20.17 6.02 -6.23
C LEU A 316 -19.04 6.82 -6.90
N SER A 317 -19.39 7.84 -7.68
CA SER A 317 -18.42 8.72 -8.35
C SER A 317 -17.49 9.43 -7.36
N SER A 318 -18.04 9.94 -6.26
CA SER A 318 -17.26 10.58 -5.19
C SER A 318 -16.28 9.59 -4.56
N ALA A 319 -16.76 8.42 -4.16
CA ALA A 319 -15.97 7.39 -3.50
C ALA A 319 -14.85 6.82 -4.39
N LEU A 320 -15.06 6.72 -5.72
CA LEU A 320 -14.04 6.27 -6.67
C LEU A 320 -12.79 7.17 -6.71
N THR A 321 -12.95 8.46 -6.38
CA THR A 321 -11.85 9.44 -6.46
C THR A 321 -11.09 9.62 -5.14
N LYS A 322 -11.59 9.05 -4.04
CA LYS A 322 -10.92 9.13 -2.73
C LYS A 322 -9.67 8.26 -2.71
N GLN A 323 -8.63 8.75 -2.04
CA GLN A 323 -7.36 8.07 -1.84
C GLN A 323 -7.23 7.71 -0.35
N ASN A 324 -6.87 6.46 -0.05
CA ASN A 324 -6.64 5.99 1.31
C ASN A 324 -5.28 6.47 1.85
N GLU A 325 -4.84 5.93 2.99
CA GLU A 325 -3.54 6.27 3.59
C GLU A 325 -2.34 5.90 2.71
N GLU A 326 -2.48 4.96 1.77
CA GLU A 326 -1.46 4.57 0.78
C GLU A 326 -1.59 5.32 -0.55
N ASP A 327 -2.43 6.35 -0.57
CA ASP A 327 -2.83 7.09 -1.76
C ASP A 327 -3.52 6.23 -2.84
N ASP A 328 -3.99 5.03 -2.50
CA ASP A 328 -4.74 4.17 -3.40
C ASP A 328 -6.19 4.63 -3.51
N THR A 329 -6.66 4.72 -4.75
CA THR A 329 -8.10 4.80 -5.04
C THR A 329 -8.69 3.39 -5.15
N VAL A 330 -10.03 3.30 -5.13
CA VAL A 330 -10.75 2.06 -5.46
C VAL A 330 -10.26 1.45 -6.79
N LEU A 331 -9.95 2.30 -7.78
CA LEU A 331 -9.52 1.85 -9.10
C LEU A 331 -8.12 1.21 -9.10
N HIS A 332 -7.25 1.51 -8.13
CA HIS A 332 -5.95 0.83 -7.98
C HIS A 332 -6.15 -0.63 -7.53
N ILE A 333 -7.17 -0.88 -6.71
CA ILE A 333 -7.36 -2.17 -6.03
C ILE A 333 -8.28 -3.12 -6.80
N MET A 334 -9.25 -2.59 -7.56
CA MET A 334 -10.20 -3.39 -8.32
C MET A 334 -9.60 -4.41 -9.30
N PRO A 335 -8.48 -4.16 -10.02
CA PRO A 335 -7.89 -5.14 -10.94
C PRO A 335 -7.57 -6.47 -10.27
N LEU A 336 -7.09 -6.42 -9.02
CA LEU A 336 -6.72 -7.60 -8.26
C LEU A 336 -7.92 -8.24 -7.52
N HIS A 337 -8.81 -7.40 -6.98
CA HIS A 337 -9.84 -7.86 -6.04
C HIS A 337 -11.26 -7.94 -6.60
N ALA A 338 -11.56 -7.24 -7.70
CA ALA A 338 -12.92 -7.07 -8.20
C ALA A 338 -12.98 -6.88 -9.73
N SER A 339 -12.16 -7.64 -10.47
CA SER A 339 -12.04 -7.55 -11.94
C SER A 339 -13.40 -7.59 -12.67
N SER A 340 -14.31 -8.48 -12.25
CA SER A 340 -15.64 -8.58 -12.86
C SER A 340 -16.53 -7.36 -12.58
N GLN A 341 -16.35 -6.68 -11.45
CA GLN A 341 -17.06 -5.45 -11.11
C GLN A 341 -16.41 -4.25 -11.78
N LEU A 342 -15.10 -4.29 -12.05
CA LEU A 342 -14.41 -3.29 -12.87
C LEU A 342 -15.01 -3.22 -14.28
N LYS A 343 -15.34 -4.39 -14.86
CA LYS A 343 -16.16 -4.45 -16.09
C LYS A 343 -17.46 -3.68 -15.94
N GLN A 344 -18.23 -3.97 -14.89
CA GLN A 344 -19.54 -3.37 -14.68
C GLN A 344 -19.43 -1.85 -14.52
N LEU A 345 -18.37 -1.37 -13.87
CA LEU A 345 -18.09 0.05 -13.70
C LEU A 345 -17.72 0.72 -15.04
N ILE A 346 -16.88 0.08 -15.85
CA ILE A 346 -16.55 0.54 -17.22
C ILE A 346 -17.82 0.57 -18.08
N ASP A 347 -18.68 -0.44 -17.96
CA ASP A 347 -19.96 -0.49 -18.67
C ASP A 347 -20.91 0.63 -18.21
N LEU A 348 -20.95 0.96 -16.91
CA LEU A 348 -21.72 2.09 -16.40
C LEU A 348 -21.16 3.43 -16.90
N ALA A 349 -19.84 3.58 -16.99
CA ALA A 349 -19.19 4.79 -17.52
C ALA A 349 -19.52 5.06 -19.00
N LYS A 350 -19.95 4.05 -19.78
CA LYS A 350 -20.43 4.25 -21.16
C LYS A 350 -21.68 5.11 -21.23
N THR A 351 -22.54 5.05 -20.22
CA THR A 351 -23.85 5.72 -20.22
C THR A 351 -23.99 6.79 -19.13
N ASN A 352 -23.09 6.82 -18.15
CA ASN A 352 -23.12 7.79 -17.05
C ASN A 352 -21.85 8.67 -17.04
N GLN A 353 -22.02 9.95 -17.41
CA GLN A 353 -20.92 10.91 -17.52
C GLN A 353 -20.23 11.20 -16.18
N ASN A 354 -20.96 11.20 -15.05
CA ASN A 354 -20.36 11.45 -13.74
C ASN A 354 -19.42 10.30 -13.35
N VAL A 355 -19.86 9.06 -13.60
CA VAL A 355 -19.03 7.87 -13.36
C VAL A 355 -17.84 7.84 -14.30
N ALA A 356 -18.02 8.20 -15.58
CA ALA A 356 -16.90 8.32 -16.52
C ALA A 356 -15.87 9.36 -16.09
N ALA A 357 -16.31 10.53 -15.61
CA ALA A 357 -15.44 11.58 -15.11
C ALA A 357 -14.69 11.16 -13.83
N ALA A 358 -15.37 10.47 -12.91
CA ALA A 358 -14.75 9.94 -11.71
C ALA A 358 -13.73 8.83 -12.03
N LEU A 359 -14.07 7.93 -12.94
CA LEU A 359 -13.16 6.89 -13.43
C LEU A 359 -11.93 7.50 -14.10
N ALA A 360 -12.12 8.51 -14.95
CA ALA A 360 -11.02 9.25 -15.59
C ALA A 360 -10.13 9.97 -14.56
N ASN A 361 -10.71 10.59 -13.55
CA ASN A 361 -9.94 11.21 -12.47
C ASN A 361 -9.09 10.17 -11.71
N ALA A 362 -9.72 9.08 -11.26
CA ALA A 362 -9.05 8.00 -10.54
C ALA A 362 -7.94 7.33 -11.37
N LEU A 363 -8.09 7.26 -12.70
CA LEU A 363 -7.11 6.66 -13.62
C LEU A 363 -5.76 7.39 -13.60
N THR A 364 -5.76 8.69 -13.32
CA THR A 364 -4.57 9.56 -13.38
C THR A 364 -3.90 9.79 -12.03
N LYS A 365 -4.57 9.48 -10.92
CA LYS A 365 -4.01 9.61 -9.57
C LYS A 365 -2.89 8.59 -9.38
N GLN A 366 -1.84 8.99 -8.67
CA GLN A 366 -0.72 8.13 -8.31
C GLN A 366 -0.82 7.79 -6.82
N ASN A 367 -0.55 6.53 -6.47
CA ASN A 367 -0.42 6.09 -5.10
C ASN A 367 0.99 6.39 -4.53
N LYS A 368 1.31 5.93 -3.31
CA LYS A 368 2.63 6.16 -2.70
C LYS A 368 3.80 5.55 -3.46
N SER A 369 3.58 4.50 -4.23
CA SER A 369 4.57 3.90 -5.14
C SER A 369 4.65 4.63 -6.48
N GLU A 370 3.95 5.76 -6.60
CA GLU A 370 3.76 6.54 -7.82
C GLU A 370 3.06 5.76 -8.96
N ASN A 371 2.48 4.59 -8.67
CA ASN A 371 1.67 3.86 -9.65
C ASN A 371 0.35 4.60 -9.85
N THR A 372 -0.04 4.77 -11.10
CA THR A 372 -1.43 5.13 -11.43
C THR A 372 -2.32 3.89 -11.45
N ALA A 373 -3.64 4.07 -11.36
CA ALA A 373 -4.55 2.94 -11.54
C ALA A 373 -4.42 2.29 -12.94
N LEU A 374 -3.93 3.02 -13.95
CA LEU A 374 -3.61 2.41 -15.25
C LEU A 374 -2.41 1.45 -15.18
N HIS A 375 -1.42 1.71 -14.31
CA HIS A 375 -0.32 0.77 -14.05
C HIS A 375 -0.89 -0.53 -13.47
N GLU A 376 -1.76 -0.43 -12.46
CA GLU A 376 -2.38 -1.58 -11.79
C GLU A 376 -3.25 -2.41 -12.75
N ILE A 377 -4.08 -1.73 -13.56
CA ILE A 377 -4.90 -2.39 -14.59
C ILE A 377 -4.01 -3.09 -15.64
N ALA A 378 -2.91 -2.44 -16.06
CA ALA A 378 -1.99 -3.02 -17.05
C ALA A 378 -1.27 -4.28 -16.56
N ILE A 379 -0.94 -4.34 -15.27
CA ILE A 379 -0.30 -5.51 -14.65
C ILE A 379 -1.32 -6.63 -14.43
N PHE A 380 -2.44 -6.32 -13.78
CA PHE A 380 -3.31 -7.33 -13.19
C PHE A 380 -4.53 -7.68 -14.03
N ASP A 381 -4.99 -6.80 -14.94
CA ASP A 381 -6.27 -6.98 -15.63
C ASP A 381 -6.31 -6.48 -17.08
N LYS A 382 -5.61 -7.24 -17.94
CA LYS A 382 -5.52 -6.99 -19.39
C LYS A 382 -6.87 -6.90 -20.10
N ASP A 383 -7.87 -7.67 -19.67
CA ASP A 383 -9.15 -7.73 -20.37
C ASP A 383 -9.94 -6.46 -20.06
N ARG A 384 -9.87 -5.97 -18.81
CA ARG A 384 -10.43 -4.65 -18.48
C ARG A 384 -9.63 -3.52 -19.10
N LEU A 385 -8.31 -3.65 -19.27
CA LEU A 385 -7.53 -2.67 -20.03
C LEU A 385 -8.04 -2.52 -21.47
N ALA A 386 -8.30 -3.63 -22.15
CA ALA A 386 -8.86 -3.59 -23.51
C ALA A 386 -10.24 -2.92 -23.55
N GLU A 387 -11.09 -3.16 -22.56
CA GLU A 387 -12.39 -2.50 -22.44
C GLU A 387 -12.28 -1.01 -22.15
N LEU A 388 -11.31 -0.60 -21.33
CA LEU A 388 -11.01 0.80 -21.05
C LEU A 388 -10.53 1.54 -22.31
N ILE A 389 -9.64 0.91 -23.11
CA ILE A 389 -9.23 1.44 -24.43
C ILE A 389 -10.44 1.59 -25.35
N ASN A 390 -11.34 0.61 -25.37
CA ASN A 390 -12.56 0.68 -26.17
C ASN A 390 -13.52 1.78 -25.69
N LEU A 391 -13.63 2.02 -24.37
CA LEU A 391 -14.39 3.15 -23.83
C LEU A 391 -13.78 4.49 -24.28
N ALA A 392 -12.45 4.61 -24.28
CA ALA A 392 -11.76 5.81 -24.73
C ALA A 392 -12.00 6.14 -26.22
N LYS A 393 -12.37 5.16 -27.07
CA LYS A 393 -12.75 5.42 -28.47
C LYS A 393 -14.00 6.28 -28.61
N THR A 394 -14.92 6.23 -27.63
CA THR A 394 -16.20 6.96 -27.67
C THR A 394 -16.38 7.96 -26.54
N ASN A 395 -15.49 7.99 -25.55
CA ASN A 395 -15.54 8.89 -24.41
C ASN A 395 -14.25 9.72 -24.31
N SER A 396 -14.33 10.99 -24.69
CA SER A 396 -13.18 11.91 -24.73
C SER A 396 -12.59 12.20 -23.35
N ILE A 397 -13.39 12.19 -22.28
CA ILE A 397 -12.91 12.41 -20.91
C ILE A 397 -11.99 11.26 -20.50
N VAL A 398 -12.41 10.02 -20.77
CA VAL A 398 -11.60 8.82 -20.51
C VAL A 398 -10.38 8.78 -21.43
N ALA A 399 -10.51 9.16 -22.70
CA ALA A 399 -9.37 9.24 -23.62
C ALA A 399 -8.30 10.24 -23.14
N ASN A 400 -8.70 11.40 -22.66
CA ASN A 400 -7.75 12.39 -22.13
C ASN A 400 -7.04 11.87 -20.88
N ALA A 401 -7.77 11.28 -19.94
CA ALA A 401 -7.18 10.66 -18.76
C ALA A 401 -6.25 9.49 -19.11
N LEU A 402 -6.60 8.68 -20.11
CA LEU A 402 -5.74 7.60 -20.60
C LEU A 402 -4.44 8.17 -21.20
N SER A 403 -4.53 9.22 -22.01
CA SER A 403 -3.35 9.93 -22.56
C SER A 403 -2.42 10.44 -21.45
N ASP A 404 -3.00 11.06 -20.42
CA ASP A 404 -2.23 11.59 -19.29
C ASP A 404 -1.60 10.48 -18.44
N ALA A 405 -2.33 9.40 -18.16
CA ALA A 405 -1.84 8.28 -17.37
C ALA A 405 -0.75 7.46 -18.11
N LEU A 406 -0.84 7.34 -19.45
CA LEU A 406 0.11 6.56 -20.27
C LEU A 406 1.56 7.07 -20.20
N ILE A 407 1.76 8.36 -19.92
CA ILE A 407 3.09 8.99 -19.86
C ILE A 407 3.61 9.18 -18.43
N LYS A 408 2.85 8.77 -17.41
CA LYS A 408 3.30 8.84 -16.03
C LYS A 408 4.24 7.67 -15.74
N GLN A 409 5.35 7.96 -15.07
CA GLN A 409 6.24 6.95 -14.52
C GLN A 409 5.89 6.71 -13.06
N ASN A 410 6.03 5.46 -12.62
CA ASN A 410 6.04 5.11 -11.21
C ASN A 410 7.42 5.33 -10.58
N GLY A 411 7.60 4.96 -9.30
CA GLY A 411 8.87 5.11 -8.59
C GLY A 411 10.02 4.29 -9.20
N GLU A 412 9.70 3.31 -10.05
CA GLU A 412 10.66 2.49 -10.79
C GLU A 412 10.97 3.03 -12.21
N GLY A 413 10.45 4.22 -12.54
CA GLY A 413 10.60 4.80 -13.87
C GLY A 413 9.76 4.10 -14.93
N GLU A 414 8.91 3.15 -14.56
CA GLU A 414 8.08 2.40 -15.50
C GLU A 414 6.81 3.17 -15.81
N THR A 415 6.42 3.21 -17.08
CA THR A 415 5.10 3.70 -17.53
C THR A 415 4.12 2.54 -17.60
N PRO A 416 2.78 2.78 -17.71
CA PRO A 416 1.83 1.69 -17.89
C PRO A 416 2.13 0.83 -19.12
N LEU A 417 2.75 1.42 -20.15
CA LEU A 417 3.16 0.69 -21.34
C LEU A 417 4.32 -0.27 -21.06
N HIS A 418 5.22 0.03 -20.11
CA HIS A 418 6.26 -0.91 -19.66
C HIS A 418 5.59 -2.15 -19.04
N ASN A 419 4.59 -1.95 -18.18
CA ASN A 419 3.83 -3.02 -17.53
C ASN A 419 3.07 -3.88 -18.55
N MET A 420 2.44 -3.24 -19.55
CA MET A 420 1.78 -3.94 -20.66
C MET A 420 2.77 -4.82 -21.43
N MET A 421 4.01 -4.35 -21.65
CA MET A 421 5.02 -5.09 -22.40
C MET A 421 5.47 -6.36 -21.69
N VAL A 422 5.63 -6.35 -20.37
CA VAL A 422 5.97 -7.55 -19.58
C VAL A 422 4.97 -8.66 -19.88
N TYR A 423 3.66 -8.34 -19.81
CA TYR A 423 2.62 -9.28 -20.14
C TYR A 423 2.67 -9.73 -21.61
N MET A 424 2.75 -8.78 -22.55
CA MET A 424 2.75 -9.10 -23.98
C MET A 424 3.88 -10.06 -24.34
N MET A 425 5.07 -9.88 -23.76
CA MET A 425 6.24 -10.73 -23.97
C MET A 425 6.06 -12.13 -23.40
N ILE A 426 5.53 -12.27 -22.17
CA ILE A 426 5.29 -13.58 -21.55
C ILE A 426 4.31 -14.42 -22.37
N TRP A 427 3.26 -13.79 -22.91
CA TRP A 427 2.17 -14.49 -23.59
C TRP A 427 2.21 -14.42 -25.12
N ASN A 428 3.20 -13.72 -25.68
CA ASN A 428 3.36 -13.46 -27.12
C ASN A 428 2.07 -12.94 -27.80
N LYS A 429 1.38 -11.97 -27.16
CA LYS A 429 0.08 -11.45 -27.63
C LYS A 429 0.09 -9.92 -27.72
N PRO A 430 0.35 -9.33 -28.91
CA PRO A 430 0.45 -7.89 -29.06
C PRO A 430 -0.88 -7.13 -29.17
N THR A 431 -2.01 -7.81 -28.99
CA THR A 431 -3.35 -7.27 -29.27
C THR A 431 -3.66 -5.98 -28.50
N LEU A 432 -3.19 -5.85 -27.26
CA LEU A 432 -3.40 -4.63 -26.48
C LEU A 432 -2.72 -3.42 -27.09
N LEU A 433 -1.46 -3.56 -27.52
CA LEU A 433 -0.74 -2.48 -28.18
C LEU A 433 -1.35 -2.17 -29.55
N ILE A 434 -1.84 -3.17 -30.28
CA ILE A 434 -2.57 -2.94 -31.53
C ILE A 434 -3.83 -2.10 -31.29
N ASN A 435 -4.63 -2.46 -30.28
CA ASN A 435 -5.83 -1.69 -29.93
C ASN A 435 -5.51 -0.24 -29.52
N LEU A 436 -4.38 -0.05 -28.82
CA LEU A 436 -3.91 1.28 -28.42
C LEU A 436 -3.41 2.10 -29.62
N ILE A 437 -2.74 1.47 -30.59
CA ILE A 437 -2.35 2.11 -31.85
C ILE A 437 -3.60 2.51 -32.65
N GLU A 438 -4.60 1.64 -32.76
CA GLU A 438 -5.86 1.98 -33.44
C GLU A 438 -6.58 3.16 -32.77
N LEU A 439 -6.56 3.23 -31.43
CA LEU A 439 -7.08 4.40 -30.70
C LEU A 439 -6.24 5.65 -31.00
N ALA A 440 -4.91 5.52 -31.07
CA ALA A 440 -4.01 6.61 -31.44
C ALA A 440 -4.26 7.13 -32.86
N GLU A 441 -4.54 6.25 -33.83
CA GLU A 441 -4.87 6.65 -35.20
C GLU A 441 -6.11 7.56 -35.25
N ALA A 442 -7.07 7.33 -34.36
CA ALA A 442 -8.28 8.13 -34.25
C ALA A 442 -8.16 9.33 -33.29
N ASN A 443 -7.13 9.38 -32.43
CA ASN A 443 -7.00 10.38 -31.37
C ASN A 443 -5.56 10.92 -31.26
N PRO A 444 -5.29 12.16 -31.74
CA PRO A 444 -3.95 12.76 -31.72
C PRO A 444 -3.30 12.90 -30.34
N MET A 445 -4.10 13.07 -29.27
CA MET A 445 -3.57 13.16 -27.90
C MET A 445 -3.07 11.79 -27.42
N ILE A 446 -3.81 10.72 -27.71
CA ILE A 446 -3.36 9.35 -27.43
C ILE A 446 -2.13 9.03 -28.26
N ALA A 447 -2.11 9.43 -29.54
CA ALA A 447 -0.97 9.21 -30.42
C ALA A 447 0.31 9.88 -29.90
N THR A 448 0.19 11.12 -29.43
CA THR A 448 1.25 11.88 -28.76
C THR A 448 1.73 11.17 -27.50
N ALA A 449 0.81 10.78 -26.61
CA ALA A 449 1.14 10.09 -25.36
C ALA A 449 1.81 8.72 -25.62
N LEU A 450 1.30 7.97 -26.59
CA LEU A 450 1.89 6.69 -27.00
C LEU A 450 3.30 6.89 -27.55
N ALA A 451 3.52 7.88 -28.42
CA ALA A 451 4.86 8.18 -28.95
C ALA A 451 5.84 8.55 -27.84
N VAL A 452 5.41 9.34 -26.86
CA VAL A 452 6.20 9.67 -25.66
C VAL A 452 6.50 8.40 -24.85
N ALA A 453 5.48 7.63 -24.48
CA ALA A 453 5.65 6.42 -23.68
C ALA A 453 6.57 5.38 -24.36
N LEU A 454 6.52 5.26 -25.69
CA LEU A 454 7.37 4.36 -26.48
C LEU A 454 8.86 4.67 -26.36
N VAL A 455 9.22 5.94 -26.13
CA VAL A 455 10.62 6.42 -26.07
C VAL A 455 11.10 6.74 -24.66
N MET A 456 10.24 6.57 -23.65
CA MET A 456 10.62 6.73 -22.25
C MET A 456 11.45 5.54 -21.78
N GLU A 457 12.51 5.85 -21.03
CA GLU A 457 13.41 4.89 -20.41
C GLU A 457 12.90 4.54 -19.01
N ASP A 458 12.83 3.24 -18.69
CA ASP A 458 12.72 2.78 -17.30
C ASP A 458 14.02 3.02 -16.51
N ASN A 459 14.04 2.72 -15.21
CA ASN A 459 15.25 2.87 -14.40
C ASN A 459 16.40 1.94 -14.84
N ALA A 460 16.14 0.93 -15.69
CA ALA A 460 17.16 0.10 -16.32
C ALA A 460 17.67 0.67 -17.66
N ASN A 461 17.26 1.89 -18.01
CA ASN A 461 17.51 2.55 -19.30
C ASN A 461 16.98 1.75 -20.50
N VAL A 462 15.91 0.96 -20.31
CA VAL A 462 15.31 0.20 -21.39
C VAL A 462 14.15 0.99 -21.98
N ILE A 463 14.20 1.17 -23.30
CA ILE A 463 13.13 1.83 -24.05
C ILE A 463 12.14 0.76 -24.55
N ILE A 464 10.84 1.01 -24.40
CA ILE A 464 9.79 0.10 -24.88
C ILE A 464 9.91 -0.21 -26.38
N LEU A 465 10.27 0.78 -27.19
CA LEU A 465 10.42 0.60 -28.64
C LEU A 465 11.44 -0.49 -29.00
N ASP A 466 12.51 -0.64 -28.22
CA ASP A 466 13.50 -1.72 -28.42
C ASP A 466 12.91 -3.08 -28.07
N LYS A 467 12.13 -3.17 -26.97
CA LYS A 467 11.37 -4.38 -26.62
C LYS A 467 10.41 -4.76 -27.77
N ILE A 468 9.70 -3.79 -28.36
CA ILE A 468 8.80 -4.03 -29.50
C ILE A 468 9.59 -4.49 -30.73
N LYS A 469 10.71 -3.85 -31.06
CA LYS A 469 11.53 -4.22 -32.21
C LYS A 469 12.01 -5.67 -32.13
N ASN A 470 12.39 -6.12 -30.94
CA ASN A 470 12.95 -7.45 -30.73
C ASN A 470 11.87 -8.53 -30.60
N HIS A 471 10.73 -8.22 -29.98
CA HIS A 471 9.69 -9.22 -29.69
C HIS A 471 8.48 -9.18 -30.61
N PHE A 472 8.16 -8.02 -31.19
CA PHE A 472 6.97 -7.81 -32.02
C PHE A 472 7.26 -6.93 -33.25
N PRO A 473 8.20 -7.34 -34.14
CA PRO A 473 8.61 -6.53 -35.29
C PRO A 473 7.43 -6.16 -36.22
N GLN A 474 6.38 -6.98 -36.28
CA GLN A 474 5.16 -6.71 -37.03
C GLN A 474 4.40 -5.46 -36.56
N ILE A 475 4.59 -5.03 -35.31
CA ILE A 475 3.97 -3.79 -34.78
C ILE A 475 4.68 -2.55 -35.33
N LEU A 476 5.97 -2.66 -35.69
CA LEU A 476 6.74 -1.52 -36.19
C LEU A 476 6.11 -0.91 -37.46
N ASP A 477 5.52 -1.72 -38.33
CA ASP A 477 4.89 -1.21 -39.55
C ASP A 477 3.60 -0.45 -39.25
N LYS A 478 2.85 -0.86 -38.21
CA LYS A 478 1.72 -0.09 -37.70
C LYS A 478 2.17 1.23 -37.07
N LEU A 479 3.25 1.23 -36.28
CA LEU A 479 3.82 2.45 -35.70
C LEU A 479 4.34 3.41 -36.78
N LYS A 480 4.99 2.92 -37.84
CA LYS A 480 5.38 3.73 -39.00
C LYS A 480 4.18 4.31 -39.74
N THR A 481 3.07 3.57 -39.81
CA THR A 481 1.84 4.05 -40.44
C THR A 481 1.21 5.17 -39.62
N LEU A 482 1.10 4.97 -38.30
CA LEU A 482 0.65 6.00 -37.35
C LEU A 482 1.53 7.26 -37.45
N SER A 483 2.85 7.09 -37.57
CA SER A 483 3.79 8.20 -37.60
C SER A 483 3.68 9.06 -38.87
N LYS A 484 3.46 8.45 -40.04
CA LYS A 484 3.25 9.19 -41.31
C LYS A 484 2.06 10.15 -41.26
N ASN A 485 1.06 9.84 -40.43
CA ASN A 485 -0.16 10.64 -40.30
C ASN A 485 0.01 11.80 -39.28
N ASN A 486 1.13 11.87 -38.58
CA ASN A 486 1.39 12.89 -37.56
C ASN A 486 2.90 13.23 -37.52
N GLY A 487 3.27 14.37 -38.11
CA GLY A 487 4.67 14.79 -38.27
C GLY A 487 5.47 14.81 -36.96
N ASP A 488 4.84 15.13 -35.83
CA ASP A 488 5.51 15.17 -34.52
C ASP A 488 5.84 13.76 -34.02
N ILE A 489 4.91 12.81 -34.24
CA ILE A 489 5.10 11.39 -33.93
C ILE A 489 6.13 10.77 -34.87
N GLN A 490 6.14 11.19 -36.14
CA GLN A 490 7.17 10.79 -37.09
C GLN A 490 8.56 11.14 -36.58
N ILE A 491 8.77 12.38 -36.13
CA ILE A 491 10.07 12.80 -35.60
C ILE A 491 10.44 11.96 -34.36
N LEU A 492 9.51 11.75 -33.42
CA LEU A 492 9.77 10.96 -32.21
C LEU A 492 10.13 9.51 -32.51
N ILE A 493 9.27 8.81 -33.26
CA ILE A 493 9.44 7.39 -33.56
C ILE A 493 10.64 7.18 -34.47
N GLU A 494 10.82 8.00 -35.52
CA GLU A 494 11.99 7.85 -36.38
C GLU A 494 13.30 8.19 -35.66
N SER A 495 13.30 9.19 -34.77
CA SER A 495 14.49 9.51 -33.97
C SER A 495 14.86 8.34 -33.07
N ALA A 496 13.88 7.71 -32.42
CA ALA A 496 14.10 6.53 -31.59
C ALA A 496 14.51 5.29 -32.40
N LEU A 497 13.93 5.07 -33.58
CA LEU A 497 14.30 3.94 -34.45
C LEU A 497 15.70 4.11 -35.09
N LYS A 498 16.12 5.35 -35.38
CA LYS A 498 17.43 5.67 -35.98
C LYS A 498 18.55 5.74 -34.95
N CYS A 499 18.23 6.03 -33.69
CA CYS A 499 19.21 6.16 -32.63
C CYS A 499 19.27 4.87 -31.79
N ASN A 500 20.37 4.12 -31.89
CA ASN A 500 20.74 3.21 -30.79
C ASN A 500 21.10 3.99 -29.49
N GLU A 501 21.23 5.33 -29.56
CA GLU A 501 21.44 6.26 -28.44
C GLU A 501 20.75 7.60 -28.76
N MET A 502 19.62 7.94 -28.12
CA MET A 502 18.96 9.24 -28.36
C MET A 502 19.89 10.39 -27.92
N LYS A 503 20.48 11.11 -28.88
CA LYS A 503 21.32 12.28 -28.60
C LYS A 503 20.46 13.52 -28.28
N TYR A 504 20.97 14.37 -27.39
CA TYR A 504 20.34 15.62 -26.91
C TYR A 504 19.87 16.56 -28.03
N ASP A 505 20.54 16.50 -29.19
CA ASP A 505 20.20 17.31 -30.36
C ASP A 505 18.91 16.86 -31.06
N SER A 506 18.49 15.59 -30.93
CA SER A 506 17.24 15.08 -31.49
C SER A 506 16.02 15.62 -30.75
N VAL A 507 16.11 15.79 -29.42
CA VAL A 507 15.02 16.33 -28.58
C VAL A 507 14.78 17.82 -28.87
N ARG A 508 15.79 18.56 -29.34
CA ARG A 508 15.65 19.97 -29.76
C ARG A 508 14.87 20.16 -31.05
N GLN A 509 14.75 19.13 -31.87
CA GLN A 509 13.97 19.17 -33.11
C GLN A 509 12.48 18.91 -32.87
N LEU A 510 12.08 18.54 -31.65
CA LEU A 510 10.69 18.33 -31.28
C LEU A 510 9.93 19.67 -31.14
N PRO A 511 8.62 19.70 -31.36
CA PRO A 511 7.82 20.91 -31.12
C PRO A 511 7.86 21.36 -29.65
N PRO A 512 7.67 22.66 -29.34
CA PRO A 512 7.82 23.21 -27.99
C PRO A 512 6.99 22.52 -26.88
N MET A 513 5.80 22.03 -27.22
CA MET A 513 4.96 21.29 -26.26
C MET A 513 5.58 19.96 -25.82
N PHE A 514 6.32 19.30 -26.72
CA PHE A 514 7.04 18.05 -26.46
C PHE A 514 8.36 18.30 -25.75
N GLN A 515 9.05 19.39 -26.09
CA GLN A 515 10.22 19.83 -25.33
C GLN A 515 9.85 20.01 -23.86
N LYS A 516 8.76 20.68 -23.50
CA LYS A 516 8.43 20.87 -22.08
C LYS A 516 8.13 19.55 -21.33
N LYS A 517 7.48 18.56 -21.98
CA LYS A 517 7.11 17.27 -21.37
C LYS A 517 8.22 16.22 -21.36
N LEU A 518 9.05 16.14 -22.40
CA LEU A 518 10.12 15.14 -22.53
C LEU A 518 11.45 15.65 -21.95
N TYR A 519 11.74 16.95 -22.06
CA TYR A 519 13.07 17.50 -21.71
C TYR A 519 13.27 17.59 -20.20
N ALA A 520 12.21 17.84 -19.41
CA ALA A 520 12.34 17.84 -17.95
C ALA A 520 12.70 16.44 -17.41
N PRO A 521 12.00 15.34 -17.72
CA PRO A 521 12.42 13.99 -17.33
C PRO A 521 13.78 13.59 -17.90
N LEU A 522 14.02 13.79 -19.21
CA LEU A 522 15.28 13.41 -19.87
C LEU A 522 16.50 14.18 -19.34
N VAL A 523 16.40 15.51 -19.12
CA VAL A 523 17.51 16.29 -18.53
C VAL A 523 17.73 15.93 -17.08
N THR A 524 16.66 15.57 -16.36
CA THR A 524 16.74 15.20 -14.95
C THR A 524 17.38 13.83 -14.74
N GLN A 525 16.98 12.81 -15.52
CA GLN A 525 17.65 11.50 -15.54
C GLN A 525 19.09 11.58 -16.06
N LYS A 526 19.35 12.37 -17.11
CA LYS A 526 20.72 12.56 -17.60
C LYS A 526 21.55 13.36 -16.59
N ALA A 527 21.00 14.34 -15.87
CA ALA A 527 21.74 15.05 -14.82
C ALA A 527 22.15 14.15 -13.65
N ILE A 528 21.39 13.09 -13.38
CA ILE A 528 21.75 12.03 -12.42
C ILE A 528 22.91 11.16 -12.96
N SER A 529 23.00 10.93 -14.28
CA SER A 529 24.12 10.19 -14.90
C SER A 529 25.33 11.04 -15.33
N ILE A 530 25.18 12.37 -15.38
CA ILE A 530 26.16 13.31 -15.94
C ILE A 530 27.17 13.76 -14.86
N ARG A 531 28.39 13.24 -14.97
CA ARG A 531 29.63 13.90 -14.48
C ARG A 531 30.07 15.08 -15.38
N ASP A 532 29.31 15.42 -16.42
CA ASP A 532 29.72 16.34 -17.47
C ASP A 532 29.18 17.76 -17.32
N LYS A 533 30.06 18.65 -16.84
CA LYS A 533 29.89 20.10 -16.62
C LYS A 533 29.27 20.85 -17.82
N PHE A 534 29.42 20.32 -19.03
CA PHE A 534 29.07 21.02 -20.27
C PHE A 534 27.54 21.12 -20.48
N GLU A 535 26.79 20.06 -20.20
CA GLU A 535 25.37 19.98 -20.52
C GLU A 535 24.48 20.73 -19.52
N LEU A 536 24.79 20.67 -18.21
CA LEU A 536 24.09 21.50 -17.22
C LEU A 536 24.33 23.00 -17.49
N THR A 537 25.57 23.37 -17.80
CA THR A 537 25.90 24.75 -18.17
C THR A 537 25.14 25.20 -19.43
N ARG A 538 24.97 24.29 -20.40
CA ARG A 538 24.24 24.54 -21.65
C ARG A 538 22.74 24.68 -21.42
N PHE A 539 22.15 23.83 -20.57
CA PHE A 539 20.76 23.92 -20.13
C PHE A 539 20.49 25.26 -19.42
N MET A 540 21.32 25.62 -18.43
CA MET A 540 21.14 26.86 -17.67
C MET A 540 21.30 28.12 -18.55
N LYS A 541 22.15 28.07 -19.57
CA LYS A 541 22.34 29.17 -20.54
C LYS A 541 21.32 29.20 -21.68
N SER A 542 20.52 28.15 -21.86
CA SER A 542 19.56 28.07 -22.95
C SER A 542 18.48 29.16 -22.81
N ARG A 543 18.20 29.91 -23.88
CA ARG A 543 17.07 30.85 -23.94
C ARG A 543 15.72 30.15 -24.19
N LEU A 544 15.73 28.85 -24.46
CA LEU A 544 14.55 28.05 -24.79
C LEU A 544 13.69 27.71 -23.57
N PHE A 545 14.24 27.85 -22.36
CA PHE A 545 13.55 27.50 -21.11
C PHE A 545 13.27 28.74 -20.28
N SER A 546 12.06 28.80 -19.73
CA SER A 546 11.70 29.85 -18.78
C SER A 546 12.57 29.74 -17.52
N HIS A 547 12.65 30.84 -16.78
CA HIS A 547 13.34 30.86 -15.49
C HIS A 547 12.71 29.86 -14.49
N GLU A 548 11.40 29.64 -14.58
CA GLU A 548 10.66 28.68 -13.76
C GLU A 548 11.09 27.24 -14.03
N THR A 549 11.15 26.81 -15.29
CA THR A 549 11.62 25.45 -15.64
C THR A 549 13.07 25.18 -15.24
N LYS A 550 13.92 26.22 -15.27
CA LYS A 550 15.30 26.10 -14.77
C LYS A 550 15.37 26.01 -13.25
N PHE A 551 14.46 26.69 -12.55
CA PHE A 551 14.34 26.66 -11.09
C PHE A 551 13.83 25.31 -10.60
N ASP A 552 12.79 24.76 -11.22
CA ASP A 552 12.25 23.43 -10.89
C ASP A 552 13.32 22.35 -11.01
N CYS A 553 14.16 22.43 -12.05
CA CYS A 553 15.28 21.52 -12.26
C CYS A 553 16.32 21.62 -11.12
N LEU A 554 16.62 22.81 -10.63
CA LEU A 554 17.54 23.00 -9.49
C LEU A 554 16.95 22.49 -8.18
N VAL A 555 15.66 22.75 -7.92
CA VAL A 555 14.95 22.24 -6.74
C VAL A 555 14.95 20.71 -6.74
N PHE A 556 14.72 20.10 -7.91
CA PHE A 556 14.81 18.67 -8.07
C PHE A 556 16.22 18.14 -7.77
N LEU A 557 17.27 18.73 -8.36
CA LEU A 557 18.66 18.29 -8.14
C LEU A 557 19.09 18.39 -6.67
N GLU A 558 18.54 19.35 -5.92
CA GLU A 558 18.76 19.45 -4.48
C GLU A 558 17.98 18.36 -3.72
N LYS A 559 16.71 18.11 -4.09
CA LYS A 559 15.92 17.02 -3.50
C LYS A 559 16.53 15.64 -3.76
N SER A 560 17.19 15.45 -4.91
CA SER A 560 17.90 14.22 -5.24
C SER A 560 19.30 14.12 -4.62
N GLY A 561 19.77 15.14 -3.90
CA GLY A 561 21.10 15.20 -3.30
C GLY A 561 22.26 15.39 -4.30
N CYS A 562 21.97 15.52 -5.59
CA CYS A 562 22.98 15.59 -6.66
C CYS A 562 23.58 16.99 -6.82
N LEU A 563 22.86 18.06 -6.41
CA LEU A 563 23.26 19.44 -6.66
C LEU A 563 24.61 19.78 -6.01
N GLN A 564 24.85 19.33 -4.78
CA GLN A 564 26.10 19.57 -4.07
C GLN A 564 27.30 18.91 -4.77
N ASP A 565 27.16 17.69 -5.26
CA ASP A 565 28.25 16.98 -5.94
C ASP A 565 28.56 17.56 -7.32
N ILE A 566 27.53 18.04 -8.02
CA ILE A 566 27.69 18.79 -9.27
C ILE A 566 28.47 20.08 -9.01
N ILE A 567 28.07 20.89 -8.02
CA ILE A 567 28.77 22.13 -7.65
C ILE A 567 30.22 21.84 -7.24
N ARG A 568 30.43 20.82 -6.39
CA ARG A 568 31.74 20.38 -5.91
C ARG A 568 32.65 19.91 -7.06
N ASN A 569 32.10 19.21 -8.05
CA ASN A 569 32.85 18.78 -9.25
C ASN A 569 33.17 19.95 -10.20
N ILE A 570 32.23 20.88 -10.41
CA ILE A 570 32.48 22.12 -11.16
C ILE A 570 33.65 22.88 -10.54
N TRP A 571 33.70 22.93 -9.20
CA TRP A 571 34.72 23.61 -8.43
C TRP A 571 36.08 22.89 -8.45
N LYS A 572 36.12 21.57 -8.19
CA LYS A 572 37.33 20.74 -8.29
C LYS A 572 37.99 20.81 -9.66
N ASN A 573 37.20 20.84 -10.73
CA ASN A 573 37.72 20.90 -12.09
C ASN A 573 38.21 22.31 -12.51
N ASN A 574 37.68 23.38 -11.90
CA ASN A 574 38.24 24.74 -12.09
C ASN A 574 39.57 24.94 -11.33
N ARG A 575 39.81 24.20 -10.22
CA ARG A 575 41.12 24.22 -9.51
C ARG A 575 42.27 23.61 -10.34
N LYS A 576 41.98 22.69 -11.27
CA LYS A 576 43.01 22.02 -12.09
C LYS A 576 43.58 22.89 -13.22
N THR A 577 42.86 23.94 -13.64
CA THR A 577 43.34 24.94 -14.60
C THR A 577 43.99 26.10 -13.86
N ARG A 578 45.14 25.88 -13.21
CA ARG A 578 46.02 26.97 -12.77
C ARG A 578 46.87 27.40 -13.96
N TYR A 579 46.91 28.71 -14.22
CA TYR A 579 47.61 29.40 -15.31
C TYR A 579 46.96 29.39 -16.70
N SER A 580 45.76 29.96 -16.80
CA SER A 580 45.46 30.95 -17.84
C SER A 580 44.07 31.55 -17.61
N LEU A 581 44.05 32.87 -17.39
CA LEU A 581 42.88 33.76 -17.41
C LEU A 581 41.61 33.23 -16.71
N PHE A 582 41.46 33.62 -15.45
CA PHE A 582 40.16 33.75 -14.80
C PHE A 582 39.19 34.43 -15.77
N ASN A 583 38.19 33.71 -16.27
CA ASN A 583 37.18 34.24 -17.18
C ASN A 583 36.05 34.85 -16.31
N PRO A 584 36.02 36.18 -16.10
CA PRO A 584 35.13 36.81 -15.12
C PRO A 584 33.65 36.56 -15.46
N THR A 585 33.35 36.39 -16.74
CA THR A 585 32.02 36.16 -17.29
C THR A 585 31.42 34.82 -16.85
N LYS A 586 32.23 33.82 -16.49
CA LYS A 586 31.75 32.51 -16.03
C LYS A 586 31.40 32.52 -14.54
N THR A 587 32.21 33.17 -13.70
CA THR A 587 31.92 33.37 -12.28
C THR A 587 30.72 34.30 -12.09
N GLN A 588 30.62 35.34 -12.90
CA GLN A 588 29.51 36.30 -12.87
C GLN A 588 28.18 35.69 -13.32
N ALA A 589 28.21 34.66 -14.19
CA ALA A 589 26.99 33.92 -14.57
C ALA A 589 26.45 33.05 -13.42
N VAL A 590 27.34 32.38 -12.66
CA VAL A 590 26.95 31.63 -11.46
C VAL A 590 26.46 32.59 -10.37
N TYR A 591 27.09 33.74 -10.22
CA TYR A 591 26.69 34.76 -9.25
C TYR A 591 25.31 35.36 -9.57
N ARG A 592 25.05 35.73 -10.83
CA ARG A 592 23.72 36.19 -11.27
C ARG A 592 22.64 35.12 -11.12
N MET A 593 23.00 33.85 -11.30
CA MET A 593 22.09 32.72 -11.12
C MET A 593 21.72 32.53 -9.65
N LEU A 594 22.68 32.64 -8.73
CA LEU A 594 22.42 32.57 -7.29
C LEU A 594 21.63 33.79 -6.79
N GLN A 595 21.90 35.00 -7.29
CA GLN A 595 21.12 36.21 -6.98
C GLN A 595 19.67 36.13 -7.46
N GLU A 596 19.41 35.46 -8.58
CA GLU A 596 18.06 35.29 -9.11
C GLU A 596 17.27 34.20 -8.37
N ILE A 597 17.97 33.24 -7.76
CA ILE A 597 17.39 32.25 -6.83
C ILE A 597 17.02 32.96 -5.51
N ASP A 598 17.91 33.80 -4.99
CA ASP A 598 17.72 34.57 -3.75
C ASP A 598 16.55 35.56 -3.87
N LYS A 599 16.44 36.30 -4.97
CA LYS A 599 15.29 37.19 -5.23
C LYS A 599 13.93 36.50 -5.30
N ARG A 600 13.90 35.20 -5.57
CA ARG A 600 12.65 34.41 -5.67
C ARG A 600 12.39 33.59 -4.41
N ALA A 601 13.37 33.48 -3.52
CA ALA A 601 13.25 32.87 -2.20
C ALA A 601 12.21 33.60 -1.33
N ASP A 602 12.08 34.92 -1.47
CA ASP A 602 11.08 35.73 -0.76
C ASP A 602 9.62 35.43 -1.16
N MET A 603 9.39 34.55 -2.13
CA MET A 603 8.05 34.24 -2.66
C MET A 603 7.62 32.77 -2.51
N SER A 604 8.40 31.90 -1.84
CA SER A 604 8.16 30.44 -1.79
C SER A 604 8.00 29.89 -0.34
N PRO A 605 7.10 28.91 -0.06
CA PRO A 605 6.84 28.42 1.29
C PRO A 605 7.83 27.36 1.82
N ASP A 606 8.75 26.82 1.01
CA ASP A 606 9.55 25.63 1.37
C ASP A 606 10.92 25.98 1.99
N SER A 607 10.92 26.31 3.29
CA SER A 607 12.04 26.93 4.02
C SER A 607 13.32 26.09 4.14
N ARG A 608 13.27 24.76 4.00
CA ARG A 608 14.43 23.87 4.20
C ARG A 608 15.36 23.80 2.99
N VAL A 609 14.81 23.77 1.78
CA VAL A 609 15.58 23.82 0.52
C VAL A 609 16.24 25.20 0.37
N LEU A 610 15.51 26.24 0.77
CA LEU A 610 15.97 27.63 0.78
C LEU A 610 17.16 27.84 1.73
N HIS A 611 17.09 27.30 2.95
CA HIS A 611 18.19 27.40 3.92
C HIS A 611 19.49 26.75 3.41
N LYS A 612 19.41 25.58 2.76
CA LYS A 612 20.59 24.91 2.19
C LYS A 612 21.21 25.66 1.01
N LEU A 613 20.38 26.21 0.12
CA LEU A 613 20.85 27.03 -1.01
C LEU A 613 21.52 28.33 -0.54
N ASN A 614 20.99 28.95 0.52
CA ASN A 614 21.61 30.12 1.15
C ASN A 614 22.94 29.77 1.83
N CYS A 615 23.04 28.64 2.54
CA CYS A 615 24.32 28.18 3.10
C CYS A 615 25.39 27.93 2.01
N ILE A 616 25.00 27.45 0.83
CA ILE A 616 25.90 27.29 -0.33
C ILE A 616 26.33 28.68 -0.85
N HIS A 617 25.42 29.64 -0.95
CA HIS A 617 25.73 31.01 -1.36
C HIS A 617 26.72 31.69 -0.40
N TYR A 618 26.45 31.65 0.92
CA TYR A 618 27.31 32.27 1.93
C TYR A 618 28.66 31.57 2.10
N GLY A 619 28.73 30.24 1.92
CA GLY A 619 30.01 29.51 1.89
C GLY A 619 30.91 29.94 0.71
N ILE A 620 30.31 30.24 -0.45
CA ILE A 620 31.03 30.74 -1.63
C ILE A 620 31.49 32.20 -1.44
N VAL A 621 30.68 33.03 -0.78
CA VAL A 621 31.01 34.44 -0.49
C VAL A 621 32.06 34.57 0.63
N GLY A 622 31.99 33.72 1.66
CA GLY A 622 32.91 33.72 2.80
C GLY A 622 34.36 33.41 2.43
N GLU A 623 34.61 32.51 1.46
CA GLU A 623 35.98 32.25 0.96
C GLU A 623 36.53 33.38 0.07
N HIS A 624 35.67 34.24 -0.48
CA HIS A 624 36.09 35.36 -1.32
C HIS A 624 36.42 36.65 -0.54
N ASN A 625 35.97 36.77 0.71
CA ASN A 625 36.14 37.99 1.53
C ASN A 625 37.29 37.94 2.56
N VAL A 626 38.26 37.04 2.41
CA VAL A 626 39.50 37.06 3.24
C VAL A 626 40.43 38.24 2.88
N PHE A 627 40.06 39.08 1.93
CA PHE A 627 40.73 40.35 1.65
C PHE A 627 39.69 41.45 1.37
N THR A 628 39.01 41.95 2.40
CA THR A 628 38.74 43.39 2.68
C THR A 628 37.68 43.53 3.77
N GLU A 629 37.86 44.54 4.61
CA GLU A 629 37.20 44.83 5.88
C GLU A 629 35.74 45.33 5.82
N ILE A 630 35.03 45.03 6.93
CA ILE A 630 33.82 45.66 7.55
C ILE A 630 32.41 45.32 7.01
N PHE A 631 31.63 44.59 7.83
CA PHE A 631 30.21 44.86 8.14
C PHE A 631 29.91 44.47 9.61
N PRO A 632 28.93 45.11 10.28
CA PRO A 632 28.75 45.06 11.73
C PRO A 632 28.03 43.79 12.22
N ILE A 633 28.39 43.42 13.45
CA ILE A 633 27.88 42.31 14.25
C ILE A 633 26.46 42.66 14.68
N ASP A 634 25.45 42.02 14.09
CA ASP A 634 24.11 41.83 14.67
C ASP A 634 23.31 40.81 13.81
N PHE A 635 23.82 39.57 13.65
CA PHE A 635 23.03 38.47 13.06
C PHE A 635 23.62 37.06 13.35
N LEU A 636 24.39 36.88 14.43
CA LEU A 636 25.16 35.64 14.68
C LEU A 636 24.79 34.87 15.96
N ASN A 637 23.56 34.99 16.47
CA ASN A 637 23.17 34.29 17.70
C ASN A 637 22.37 32.99 17.52
N ASP A 638 22.09 32.50 16.30
CA ASP A 638 21.25 31.29 16.11
C ASP A 638 21.87 30.19 15.23
N VAL A 639 23.20 30.09 15.13
CA VAL A 639 23.83 28.99 14.38
C VAL A 639 24.72 28.13 15.29
N CYS A 640 24.22 26.93 15.61
CA CYS A 640 25.01 25.84 16.18
C CYS A 640 26.08 25.39 15.16
N ILE A 641 27.34 25.72 15.41
CA ILE A 641 28.50 25.16 14.71
C ILE A 641 29.07 24.00 15.55
N PRO A 642 29.22 22.77 15.02
CA PRO A 642 29.96 21.72 15.70
C PRO A 642 31.48 21.99 15.63
N PRO A 643 32.28 21.52 16.61
CA PRO A 643 33.70 21.87 16.69
C PRO A 643 34.47 21.28 15.51
N ILE A 644 35.26 22.13 14.85
CA ILE A 644 36.25 21.73 13.83
C ILE A 644 37.42 21.07 14.57
N SER A 645 37.78 19.85 14.15
CA SER A 645 38.93 19.10 14.67
C SER A 645 40.26 19.78 14.34
N ASP A 646 41.15 19.86 15.33
CA ASP A 646 42.48 20.50 15.33
C ASP A 646 43.57 19.86 14.43
N SER A 647 43.24 19.25 13.28
CA SER A 647 44.25 18.63 12.41
C SER A 647 44.76 19.48 11.25
N ILE A 648 44.42 20.78 11.19
CA ILE A 648 45.02 21.73 10.25
C ILE A 648 45.25 23.08 10.97
N ARG A 649 46.38 23.18 11.67
CA ARG A 649 47.06 24.44 11.98
C ARG A 649 48.46 24.39 11.39
#